data_AF-A0A939VHE6-F1
#
_entry.id   AF-A0A939VHE6-F1
#
_cell.length_a   1.000
_cell.length_b   1.000
_cell.length_c   1.000
_cell.angle_alpha   90.00
_cell.angle_beta   90.00
_cell.angle_gamma   90.00
#
_symmetry.space_group_name_H-M   'P 1'
#
loop_
_entity.id
_entity.type
_entity.pdbx_description
1 polymer ?
#
loop_
_entity_poly.entity_id
_entity_poly.type
_entity_poly.pdbx_seq_one_letter_code
_entity_poly.pdbx_strand_id
1 'polypeptide(L)'
;MTRRCIIIGSGLGALSAGAVLAKNGYDVTIFEQAKQIGGCLQCFWRNGVKFETGMHFVGSLDDGEVLSNYFNFLGIKDKVEVSRMDTHSYNTISLDGERFSIANGHEQMIESLAQRFPNEKDNLRRFWQLVDTVAQESPYYDLSRIDRNPQLDLRLFTTSINEVIDEVIADPILRNVLVGDMSLYAAQRDRTPFSTYAFVSNFYNRSAFRIVGGSDNIAKALAEVIKTNGGKIYTGCRVVRAHCDNGSVACVELENGESFEGDVFISDVHPMQLSGMFTGKELRPSFYSRIESIKNTPSVFSLFLKFKPEVPYMNTNFYGYSCKSPWDMENYNDTTWPRGYLYMHHCHEKEQKYARSGVILAYMLADELSEWSQTKVGNRGESYEKFKRAKAEKLLDAVERDFPGIRSQIEEYYTATPLTYRDYTLSPGGSMYGMAKDLTLGLAGRVSYKTKLPNFYLVGQNINAHGILGVLVGTLNVCSALLGEDVIKKQMLEANNSVISARQKSVLIIGGGLGGLVTGALLAKENYKVTVLEKNAIIGGGLQTIRRKGVDFATGMHIFGGFNKDGNLYKIFDYLGIAGKLKLMPTDENACDIVTIADDNATYYLPKGKENLVEYLSGIFPDEAGNIRQYIDKLFELSQEEDLFYIRERSTEPNFTSLSEDFKNPYNRLIDRYIHNPKLKRLLCYLKPLFGGEEDTTPAFFNALLSVLHIGGTFQFVGSGQQMVDMLKKIIEEAGGEVVSSEEVTKIEVEDHVVTKVVAKNGNSYVADSYISDVHPDVLMKIISGDAFPAAFRKRLKMIPESTSSFKVYIKFKKNAFPFLNHANYYYNNSIEYPKGIMYVTPPVENQGEFAETMAIISLMDFSEVKRWEDTQTGHRGEEYEQWKKATTEKIFDLMEMIYPHFRDCVDFSFASSPLTIRDFLGNKEGSNYGFQKDSRNLMLSQMAVATKVKNLFLTGQNVNIHGFCGVSLTAIETAEALAGHNVIVKKINEHYNNYK
;
A
#
# COMPACT_ATOMS: atom_id res chain seq x y z
N MET A 1 22.28 -14.43 30.51
CA MET A 1 22.90 -15.69 30.05
C MET A 1 22.23 -16.08 28.75
N THR A 2 23.01 -16.45 27.74
CA THR A 2 22.49 -17.03 26.48
C THR A 2 21.85 -18.38 26.76
N ARG A 3 20.62 -18.59 26.29
CA ARG A 3 19.91 -19.87 26.43
C ARG A 3 20.36 -20.86 25.35
N ARG A 4 20.70 -22.09 25.75
CA ARG A 4 21.02 -23.22 24.87
C ARG A 4 19.74 -23.82 24.31
N CYS A 5 19.60 -23.85 22.99
CA CYS A 5 18.47 -24.46 22.30
C CYS A 5 18.93 -25.66 21.47
N ILE A 6 18.41 -26.84 21.79
CA ILE A 6 18.65 -28.06 21.01
C ILE A 6 17.44 -28.33 20.11
N ILE A 7 17.67 -28.48 18.82
CA ILE A 7 16.62 -28.76 17.83
C ILE A 7 16.85 -30.14 17.22
N ILE A 8 15.80 -30.97 17.21
CA ILE A 8 15.83 -32.34 16.70
C ILE A 8 15.19 -32.40 15.31
N GLY A 9 15.97 -32.81 14.32
CA GLY A 9 15.61 -32.78 12.90
C GLY A 9 16.03 -31.48 12.22
N SER A 10 16.17 -31.50 10.89
CA SER A 10 16.48 -30.31 10.08
C SER A 10 15.48 -30.06 8.95
N GLY A 11 14.21 -30.40 9.18
CA GLY A 11 13.14 -29.97 8.28
C GLY A 11 12.98 -28.45 8.28
N LEU A 12 12.06 -27.95 7.45
CA LEU A 12 11.81 -26.52 7.33
C LEU A 12 11.44 -25.88 8.69
N GLY A 13 10.69 -26.59 9.54
CA GLY A 13 10.29 -26.11 10.86
C GLY A 13 11.49 -25.91 11.77
N ALA A 14 12.37 -26.91 11.84
CA ALA A 14 13.62 -26.82 12.61
C ALA A 14 14.55 -25.72 12.09
N LEU A 15 14.80 -25.67 10.78
CA LEU A 15 15.73 -24.72 10.18
C LEU A 15 15.25 -23.27 10.32
N SER A 16 13.94 -23.02 10.13
CA SER A 16 13.39 -21.67 10.28
C SER A 16 13.31 -21.24 11.75
N ALA A 17 12.91 -22.13 12.68
CA ALA A 17 12.96 -21.84 14.11
C ALA A 17 14.39 -21.58 14.59
N GLY A 18 15.34 -22.42 14.16
CA GLY A 18 16.76 -22.24 14.46
C GLY A 18 17.31 -20.92 13.94
N ALA A 19 16.93 -20.51 12.72
CA ALA A 19 17.35 -19.23 12.15
C ALA A 19 16.83 -18.04 12.97
N VAL A 20 15.55 -18.05 13.36
CA VAL A 20 14.96 -16.98 14.17
C VAL A 20 15.59 -16.92 15.56
N LEU A 21 15.76 -18.07 16.23
CA LEU A 21 16.32 -18.11 17.59
C LEU A 21 17.81 -17.73 17.62
N ALA A 22 18.60 -18.18 16.63
CA ALA A 22 20.01 -17.82 16.53
C ALA A 22 20.18 -16.30 16.31
N LYS A 23 19.38 -15.68 15.43
CA LYS A 23 19.35 -14.20 15.26
C LYS A 23 19.02 -13.46 16.56
N ASN A 24 18.25 -14.10 17.44
CA ASN A 24 17.84 -13.55 18.73
C ASN A 24 18.74 -14.00 19.90
N GLY A 25 19.97 -14.45 19.59
CA GLY A 25 21.03 -14.68 20.58
C GLY A 25 20.93 -15.99 21.36
N TYR A 26 20.14 -16.97 20.91
CA TYR A 26 20.17 -18.33 21.45
C TYR A 26 21.38 -19.10 20.92
N ASP A 27 21.98 -19.95 21.77
CA ASP A 27 22.99 -20.93 21.33
C ASP A 27 22.26 -22.14 20.74
N VAL A 28 22.05 -22.11 19.42
CA VAL A 28 21.26 -23.11 18.69
C VAL A 28 22.15 -24.25 18.21
N THR A 29 21.77 -25.49 18.53
CA THR A 29 22.36 -26.70 17.95
C THR A 29 21.27 -27.59 17.35
N ILE A 30 21.41 -27.93 16.07
CA ILE A 30 20.48 -28.81 15.33
C ILE A 30 21.12 -30.16 15.06
N PHE A 31 20.41 -31.25 15.36
CA PHE A 31 20.82 -32.63 15.04
C PHE A 31 19.93 -33.24 13.95
N GLU A 32 20.54 -33.62 12.84
CA GLU A 32 19.90 -34.27 11.70
C GLU A 32 20.42 -35.70 11.53
N GLN A 33 19.51 -36.67 11.43
CA GLN A 33 19.87 -38.08 11.25
C GLN A 33 20.43 -38.38 9.84
N ALA A 34 19.95 -37.66 8.82
CA ALA A 34 20.37 -37.86 7.44
C ALA A 34 21.72 -37.18 7.18
N LYS A 35 22.37 -37.56 6.07
CA LYS A 35 23.61 -36.91 5.63
C LYS A 35 23.38 -35.48 5.09
N GLN A 36 22.16 -35.18 4.68
CA GLN A 36 21.74 -33.90 4.10
C GLN A 36 20.64 -33.29 4.96
N ILE A 37 20.61 -31.97 5.03
CA ILE A 37 19.58 -31.20 5.74
C ILE A 37 18.34 -30.94 4.87
N GLY A 38 17.23 -30.52 5.48
CA GLY A 38 16.08 -29.94 4.78
C GLY A 38 14.82 -30.80 4.75
N GLY A 39 14.86 -32.06 5.22
CA GLY A 39 13.71 -32.96 5.18
C GLY A 39 13.11 -33.07 3.78
N CYS A 40 11.83 -32.72 3.62
CA CYS A 40 11.15 -32.74 2.31
C CYS A 40 11.65 -31.68 1.29
N LEU A 41 12.49 -30.74 1.70
CA LEU A 41 13.19 -29.79 0.81
C LEU A 41 14.43 -30.40 0.14
N GLN A 42 14.76 -31.66 0.41
CA GLN A 42 15.93 -32.28 -0.19
C GLN A 42 15.80 -32.45 -1.71
N CYS A 43 16.97 -32.52 -2.34
CA CYS A 43 17.13 -32.88 -3.74
C CYS A 43 18.25 -33.91 -3.85
N PHE A 44 18.19 -34.77 -4.85
CA PHE A 44 19.26 -35.74 -5.15
C PHE A 44 19.77 -35.59 -6.58
N TRP A 45 21.00 -36.05 -6.81
CA TRP A 45 21.65 -36.07 -8.11
C TRP A 45 21.78 -37.50 -8.62
N ARG A 46 21.50 -37.71 -9.90
CA ARG A 46 21.77 -38.98 -10.57
C ARG A 46 22.03 -38.76 -12.06
N ASN A 47 23.06 -39.41 -12.59
CA ASN A 47 23.47 -39.34 -14.00
C ASN A 47 23.53 -37.90 -14.56
N GLY A 48 24.14 -36.99 -13.77
CA GLY A 48 24.38 -35.59 -14.13
C GLY A 48 23.17 -34.65 -13.98
N VAL A 49 22.02 -35.13 -13.51
CA VAL A 49 20.79 -34.33 -13.37
C VAL A 49 20.29 -34.33 -11.93
N LYS A 50 19.70 -33.21 -11.52
CA LYS A 50 19.11 -32.99 -10.20
C LYS A 50 17.59 -33.24 -10.19
N PHE A 51 17.09 -33.77 -9.07
CA PHE A 51 15.67 -34.07 -8.85
C PHE A 51 15.20 -33.58 -7.48
N GLU A 52 14.00 -33.00 -7.43
CA GLU A 52 13.29 -32.63 -6.20
C GLU A 52 12.52 -33.80 -5.61
N THR A 53 12.52 -33.94 -4.28
CA THR A 53 11.86 -35.09 -3.63
C THR A 53 10.49 -34.81 -3.02
N GLY A 54 10.17 -33.56 -2.68
CA GLY A 54 8.94 -33.24 -1.92
C GLY A 54 8.33 -31.86 -2.18
N MET A 55 9.13 -30.78 -2.25
CA MET A 55 8.60 -29.45 -2.60
C MET A 55 8.99 -29.08 -4.03
N HIS A 56 7.99 -28.75 -4.85
CA HIS A 56 8.15 -28.60 -6.31
C HIS A 56 7.85 -27.19 -6.84
N PHE A 57 7.08 -26.39 -6.11
CA PHE A 57 6.78 -24.99 -6.39
C PHE A 57 6.22 -24.33 -5.12
N VAL A 58 6.15 -23.00 -5.11
CA VAL A 58 5.66 -22.20 -3.99
C VAL A 58 4.71 -21.11 -4.47
N GLY A 59 3.83 -20.66 -3.59
CA GLY A 59 2.90 -19.57 -3.83
C GLY A 59 3.26 -18.29 -3.07
N SER A 60 2.56 -17.21 -3.37
CA SER A 60 2.56 -15.95 -2.61
C SER A 60 3.95 -15.31 -2.40
N LEU A 61 4.78 -15.33 -3.43
CA LEU A 61 6.17 -14.84 -3.36
C LEU A 61 6.37 -13.50 -4.07
N ASP A 62 5.29 -12.91 -4.62
CA ASP A 62 5.31 -11.53 -5.06
C ASP A 62 5.56 -10.56 -3.88
N ASP A 63 6.08 -9.38 -4.19
CA ASP A 63 6.43 -8.40 -3.16
C ASP A 63 5.19 -7.98 -2.35
N GLY A 64 5.32 -8.03 -1.03
CA GLY A 64 4.23 -7.78 -0.08
C GLY A 64 3.33 -8.98 0.20
N GLU A 65 3.46 -10.08 -0.54
CA GLU A 65 2.68 -11.30 -0.30
C GLU A 65 3.28 -12.16 0.82
N VAL A 66 2.45 -13.06 1.36
CA VAL A 66 2.74 -13.74 2.64
C VAL A 66 4.10 -14.45 2.64
N LEU A 67 4.43 -15.27 1.64
CA LEU A 67 5.70 -16.01 1.63
C LEU A 67 6.90 -15.09 1.42
N SER A 68 6.74 -14.06 0.58
CA SER A 68 7.75 -13.02 0.41
C SER A 68 8.06 -12.36 1.75
N ASN A 69 7.03 -12.06 2.55
CA ASN A 69 7.20 -11.46 3.85
C ASN A 69 7.94 -12.36 4.85
N TYR A 70 7.68 -13.68 4.81
CA TYR A 70 8.44 -14.65 5.58
C TYR A 70 9.90 -14.75 5.12
N PHE A 71 10.16 -14.73 3.82
CA PHE A 71 11.52 -14.83 3.29
C PHE A 71 12.35 -13.60 3.67
N ASN A 72 11.75 -12.42 3.67
CA ASN A 72 12.36 -11.19 4.19
C ASN A 72 12.69 -11.31 5.68
N PHE A 73 11.71 -11.70 6.50
CA PHE A 73 11.89 -11.89 7.94
C PHE A 73 12.99 -12.92 8.27
N LEU A 74 13.01 -14.04 7.56
CA LEU A 74 14.04 -15.08 7.70
C LEU A 74 15.40 -14.64 7.13
N GLY A 75 15.46 -13.58 6.31
CA GLY A 75 16.68 -13.07 5.69
C GLY A 75 17.20 -13.96 4.56
N ILE A 76 16.28 -14.57 3.80
CA ILE A 76 16.60 -15.51 2.72
C ILE A 76 16.02 -15.11 1.35
N LYS A 77 15.24 -14.01 1.26
CA LYS A 77 14.61 -13.57 0.00
C LYS A 77 15.61 -13.44 -1.15
N ASP A 78 16.74 -12.76 -0.92
CA ASP A 78 17.78 -12.55 -1.92
C ASP A 78 18.72 -13.75 -2.12
N LYS A 79 18.58 -14.79 -1.29
CA LYS A 79 19.41 -16.00 -1.33
C LYS A 79 18.75 -17.14 -2.11
N VAL A 80 17.45 -17.04 -2.36
CA VAL A 80 16.65 -18.08 -3.01
C VAL A 80 16.17 -17.55 -4.36
N GLU A 81 16.82 -17.99 -5.42
CA GLU A 81 16.41 -17.63 -6.78
C GLU A 81 15.12 -18.35 -7.18
N VAL A 82 14.22 -17.63 -7.85
CA VAL A 82 12.90 -18.11 -8.24
C VAL A 82 12.56 -17.77 -9.68
N SER A 83 11.73 -18.61 -10.30
CA SER A 83 11.20 -18.42 -11.64
C SER A 83 9.68 -18.42 -11.59
N ARG A 84 9.05 -17.38 -12.15
CA ARG A 84 7.59 -17.26 -12.19
C ARG A 84 6.97 -18.32 -13.11
N MET A 85 5.87 -18.92 -12.68
CA MET A 85 5.08 -19.86 -13.47
C MET A 85 4.16 -19.13 -14.48
N ASP A 86 3.59 -19.85 -15.44
CA ASP A 86 2.65 -19.24 -16.39
C ASP A 86 1.42 -18.65 -15.68
N THR A 87 1.23 -17.34 -15.76
CA THR A 87 0.14 -16.65 -15.08
C THR A 87 -1.24 -16.96 -15.68
N HIS A 88 -1.32 -17.40 -16.93
CA HIS A 88 -2.59 -17.77 -17.57
C HIS A 88 -2.98 -19.22 -17.28
N SER A 89 -2.02 -20.07 -16.88
CA SER A 89 -2.25 -21.47 -16.54
C SER A 89 -1.10 -22.03 -15.69
N TYR A 90 -1.05 -21.69 -14.40
CA TYR A 90 -0.01 -22.24 -13.52
C TYR A 90 -0.32 -23.68 -13.11
N ASN A 91 -1.62 -24.03 -13.08
CA ASN A 91 -2.13 -25.39 -12.93
C ASN A 91 -3.08 -25.70 -14.09
N THR A 92 -2.93 -26.89 -14.67
CA THR A 92 -3.89 -27.49 -15.61
C THR A 92 -4.53 -28.71 -14.94
N ILE A 93 -5.86 -28.71 -14.83
CA ILE A 93 -6.64 -29.84 -14.33
C ILE A 93 -7.20 -30.61 -15.53
N SER A 94 -6.93 -31.91 -15.64
CA SER A 94 -7.46 -32.80 -16.67
C SER A 94 -8.41 -33.81 -16.04
N LEU A 95 -9.70 -33.68 -16.32
CA LEU A 95 -10.76 -34.55 -15.82
C LEU A 95 -11.24 -35.43 -16.97
N ASP A 96 -10.86 -36.72 -16.98
CA ASP A 96 -11.19 -37.65 -18.07
C ASP A 96 -10.74 -37.13 -19.46
N GLY A 97 -9.54 -36.57 -19.52
CA GLY A 97 -8.93 -35.98 -20.72
C GLY A 97 -9.36 -34.54 -21.04
N GLU A 98 -10.40 -34.02 -20.39
CA GLU A 98 -10.87 -32.65 -20.59
C GLU A 98 -10.09 -31.66 -19.71
N ARG A 99 -9.45 -30.65 -20.31
CA ARG A 99 -8.49 -29.76 -19.64
C ARG A 99 -9.08 -28.42 -19.22
N PHE A 100 -8.71 -27.96 -18.03
CA PHE A 100 -9.11 -26.69 -17.43
C PHE A 100 -7.88 -25.96 -16.93
N SER A 101 -7.64 -24.75 -17.43
CA SER A 101 -6.54 -23.90 -16.99
C SER A 101 -6.96 -23.08 -15.76
N ILE A 102 -6.08 -23.04 -14.75
CA ILE A 102 -6.23 -22.18 -13.58
C ILE A 102 -5.18 -21.07 -13.69
N ALA A 103 -5.64 -19.84 -13.88
CA ALA A 103 -4.80 -18.65 -13.94
C ALA A 103 -4.38 -18.17 -12.54
N ASN A 104 -3.24 -17.47 -12.44
CA ASN A 104 -2.86 -16.74 -11.24
C ASN A 104 -3.63 -15.43 -11.14
N GLY A 105 -4.02 -15.04 -9.92
CA GLY A 105 -4.84 -13.86 -9.65
C GLY A 105 -6.33 -14.20 -9.71
N HIS A 106 -7.06 -13.75 -8.68
CA HIS A 106 -8.44 -14.15 -8.49
C HIS A 106 -9.36 -13.70 -9.62
N GLU A 107 -9.27 -12.44 -10.06
CA GLU A 107 -10.10 -11.96 -11.18
C GLU A 107 -9.74 -12.69 -12.47
N GLN A 108 -8.45 -12.92 -12.75
CA GLN A 108 -8.04 -13.60 -13.98
C GLN A 108 -8.55 -15.05 -14.01
N MET A 109 -8.49 -15.76 -12.89
CA MET A 109 -9.05 -17.11 -12.74
C MET A 109 -10.58 -17.11 -12.87
N ILE A 110 -11.27 -16.15 -12.25
CA ILE A 110 -12.72 -16.02 -12.35
C ILE A 110 -13.13 -15.79 -13.81
N GLU A 111 -12.47 -14.84 -14.50
CA GLU A 111 -12.77 -14.55 -15.91
C GLU A 111 -12.44 -15.75 -16.82
N SER A 112 -11.30 -16.42 -16.61
CA SER A 112 -10.91 -17.57 -17.44
C SER A 112 -11.87 -18.75 -17.28
N LEU A 113 -12.30 -19.05 -16.04
CA LEU A 113 -13.28 -20.10 -15.79
C LEU A 113 -14.68 -19.69 -16.27
N ALA A 114 -15.08 -18.42 -16.09
CA ALA A 114 -16.37 -17.91 -16.55
C ALA A 114 -16.54 -17.94 -18.07
N GLN A 115 -15.46 -17.89 -18.87
CA GLN A 115 -15.56 -18.11 -20.32
C GLN A 115 -16.15 -19.48 -20.67
N ARG A 116 -15.87 -20.49 -19.83
CA ARG A 116 -16.35 -21.86 -20.01
C ARG A 116 -17.60 -22.18 -19.18
N PHE A 117 -17.77 -21.49 -18.06
CA PHE A 117 -18.91 -21.59 -17.14
C PHE A 117 -19.59 -20.23 -16.95
N PRO A 118 -20.23 -19.67 -18.00
CA PRO A 118 -20.71 -18.28 -17.98
C PRO A 118 -21.76 -18.00 -16.89
N ASN A 119 -22.55 -19.00 -16.52
CA ASN A 119 -23.57 -18.88 -15.48
C ASN A 119 -23.00 -18.92 -14.05
N GLU A 120 -21.72 -19.26 -13.88
CA GLU A 120 -21.06 -19.42 -12.57
C GLU A 120 -20.25 -18.20 -12.16
N LYS A 121 -20.19 -17.13 -12.97
CA LYS A 121 -19.32 -15.97 -12.70
C LYS A 121 -19.55 -15.35 -11.33
N ASP A 122 -20.82 -15.13 -10.95
CA ASP A 122 -21.16 -14.56 -9.64
C ASP A 122 -20.92 -15.56 -8.49
N ASN A 123 -21.14 -16.85 -8.73
CA ASN A 123 -20.85 -17.91 -7.77
C ASN A 123 -19.35 -18.04 -7.51
N LEU A 124 -18.52 -17.95 -8.55
CA LEU A 124 -17.06 -17.93 -8.45
C LEU A 124 -16.57 -16.73 -7.65
N ARG A 125 -17.14 -15.53 -7.87
CA ARG A 125 -16.84 -14.35 -7.05
C ARG A 125 -17.19 -14.57 -5.59
N ARG A 126 -18.39 -15.08 -5.30
CA ARG A 126 -18.82 -15.40 -3.92
C ARG A 126 -17.92 -16.45 -3.28
N PHE A 127 -17.56 -17.49 -4.02
CA PHE A 127 -16.67 -18.54 -3.55
C PHE A 127 -15.29 -17.98 -3.20
N TRP A 128 -14.74 -17.13 -4.07
CA TRP A 128 -13.44 -16.52 -3.82
C TRP A 128 -13.46 -15.54 -2.64
N GLN A 129 -14.54 -14.79 -2.44
CA GLN A 129 -14.71 -13.95 -1.26
C GLN A 129 -14.64 -14.77 0.04
N LEU A 130 -15.19 -16.00 0.06
CA LEU A 130 -15.05 -16.90 1.21
C LEU A 130 -13.60 -17.36 1.41
N VAL A 131 -12.90 -17.71 0.32
CA VAL A 131 -11.48 -18.06 0.35
C VAL A 131 -10.64 -16.92 0.91
N ASP A 132 -10.81 -15.70 0.41
CA ASP A 132 -10.10 -14.50 0.87
C ASP A 132 -10.41 -14.18 2.34
N THR A 133 -11.68 -14.30 2.74
CA THR A 133 -12.09 -14.07 4.13
C THR A 133 -11.31 -15.00 5.05
N VAL A 134 -11.33 -16.32 4.79
CA VAL A 134 -10.64 -17.29 5.66
C VAL A 134 -9.12 -17.08 5.64
N ALA A 135 -8.52 -16.81 4.48
CA ALA A 135 -7.08 -16.59 4.38
C ALA A 135 -6.62 -15.35 5.17
N GLN A 136 -7.40 -14.27 5.15
CA GLN A 136 -7.07 -12.99 5.81
C GLN A 136 -7.33 -12.96 7.33
N GLU A 137 -8.00 -13.97 7.90
CA GLU A 137 -8.27 -14.03 9.35
C GLU A 137 -7.02 -14.40 10.19
N SER A 138 -5.94 -14.90 9.57
CA SER A 138 -4.70 -15.18 10.29
C SER A 138 -3.80 -13.93 10.34
N PRO A 139 -3.43 -13.41 11.53
CA PRO A 139 -2.57 -12.22 11.65
C PRO A 139 -1.15 -12.44 11.10
N TYR A 140 -0.75 -13.71 10.91
CA TYR A 140 0.54 -14.08 10.29
C TYR A 140 0.44 -14.31 8.78
N TYR A 141 -0.73 -14.05 8.19
CA TYR A 141 -0.98 -14.09 6.75
C TYR A 141 -1.03 -12.69 6.14
N ASP A 142 -1.65 -11.73 6.84
CA ASP A 142 -1.70 -10.31 6.46
C ASP A 142 -1.13 -9.42 7.57
N LEU A 143 0.11 -8.96 7.38
CA LEU A 143 0.83 -8.11 8.34
C LEU A 143 0.13 -6.75 8.56
N SER A 144 -0.72 -6.29 7.63
CA SER A 144 -1.49 -5.05 7.81
C SER A 144 -2.61 -5.17 8.84
N ARG A 145 -2.94 -6.41 9.25
CA ARG A 145 -4.00 -6.73 10.22
C ARG A 145 -3.46 -7.35 11.50
N ILE A 146 -2.15 -7.27 11.74
CA ILE A 146 -1.47 -7.91 12.87
C ILE A 146 -1.98 -7.45 14.26
N ASP A 147 -2.65 -6.27 14.29
CA ASP A 147 -3.25 -5.65 15.48
C ASP A 147 -4.79 -5.79 15.55
N ARG A 148 -5.43 -6.46 14.57
CA ARG A 148 -6.88 -6.67 14.58
C ARG A 148 -7.24 -7.95 15.32
N ASN A 149 -8.28 -7.89 16.14
CA ASN A 149 -8.87 -9.07 16.77
C ASN A 149 -9.77 -9.77 15.73
N PRO A 150 -9.43 -10.98 15.24
CA PRO A 150 -10.22 -11.63 14.19
C PRO A 150 -11.60 -12.00 14.72
N GLN A 151 -12.67 -11.69 13.96
CA GLN A 151 -14.00 -12.22 14.23
C GLN A 151 -14.15 -13.53 13.46
N LEU A 152 -13.68 -14.62 14.05
CA LEU A 152 -13.70 -15.92 13.41
C LEU A 152 -15.14 -16.37 13.11
N ASP A 153 -15.50 -16.52 11.83
CA ASP A 153 -16.63 -17.38 11.48
C ASP A 153 -16.20 -18.84 11.69
N LEU A 154 -16.43 -19.32 12.92
CA LEU A 154 -16.10 -20.68 13.34
C LEU A 154 -16.71 -21.74 12.41
N ARG A 155 -17.81 -21.43 11.69
CA ARG A 155 -18.44 -22.35 10.72
C ARG A 155 -17.45 -22.78 9.65
N LEU A 156 -16.69 -21.85 9.08
CA LEU A 156 -15.75 -22.12 7.98
C LEU A 156 -14.53 -22.96 8.41
N PHE A 157 -14.31 -23.12 9.72
CA PHE A 157 -13.30 -24.01 10.30
C PHE A 157 -13.83 -25.39 10.67
N THR A 158 -15.17 -25.57 10.69
CA THR A 158 -15.85 -26.81 11.06
C THR A 158 -16.63 -27.45 9.92
N THR A 159 -16.75 -26.77 8.77
CA THR A 159 -17.43 -27.26 7.57
C THR A 159 -16.45 -27.88 6.59
N SER A 160 -16.86 -28.96 5.91
CA SER A 160 -16.04 -29.65 4.90
C SER A 160 -15.89 -28.84 3.62
N ILE A 161 -14.83 -29.11 2.83
CA ILE A 161 -14.60 -28.43 1.54
C ILE A 161 -15.80 -28.57 0.60
N ASN A 162 -16.31 -29.81 0.45
CA ASN A 162 -17.38 -30.09 -0.49
C ASN A 162 -18.71 -29.46 -0.04
N GLU A 163 -19.02 -29.39 1.25
CA GLU A 163 -20.22 -28.68 1.71
C GLU A 163 -20.24 -27.21 1.27
N VAL A 164 -19.10 -26.49 1.43
CA VAL A 164 -19.02 -25.09 1.00
C VAL A 164 -19.08 -24.95 -0.52
N ILE A 165 -18.37 -25.81 -1.25
CA ILE A 165 -18.37 -25.77 -2.72
C ILE A 165 -19.75 -26.11 -3.29
N ASP A 166 -20.42 -27.14 -2.75
CA ASP A 166 -21.75 -27.56 -3.18
C ASP A 166 -22.82 -26.51 -2.86
N GLU A 167 -22.65 -25.74 -1.77
CA GLU A 167 -23.51 -24.61 -1.40
C GLU A 167 -23.40 -23.44 -2.38
N VAL A 168 -22.20 -23.16 -2.90
CA VAL A 168 -21.90 -21.93 -3.64
C VAL A 168 -21.88 -22.11 -5.16
N ILE A 169 -21.30 -23.20 -5.66
CA ILE A 169 -21.09 -23.44 -7.10
C ILE A 169 -22.19 -24.36 -7.61
N ALA A 170 -22.92 -24.01 -8.68
CA ALA A 170 -24.02 -24.87 -9.15
C ALA A 170 -23.53 -25.95 -10.13
N ASP A 171 -22.58 -25.64 -11.02
CA ASP A 171 -22.06 -26.56 -12.02
C ASP A 171 -21.18 -27.67 -11.41
N PRO A 172 -21.55 -28.96 -11.56
CA PRO A 172 -20.86 -30.07 -10.91
C PRO A 172 -19.44 -30.32 -11.47
N ILE A 173 -19.15 -29.94 -12.71
CA ILE A 173 -17.81 -30.08 -13.28
C ILE A 173 -16.91 -28.98 -12.71
N LEU A 174 -17.39 -27.74 -12.62
CA LEU A 174 -16.64 -26.64 -12.03
C LEU A 174 -16.26 -26.92 -10.57
N ARG A 175 -17.15 -27.55 -9.78
CA ARG A 175 -16.83 -28.01 -8.42
C ARG A 175 -15.58 -28.89 -8.38
N ASN A 176 -15.50 -29.84 -9.30
CA ASN A 176 -14.35 -30.76 -9.41
C ASN A 176 -13.09 -30.07 -9.94
N VAL A 177 -13.23 -29.07 -10.81
CA VAL A 177 -12.10 -28.25 -11.28
C VAL A 177 -11.49 -27.46 -10.12
N LEU A 178 -12.32 -26.84 -9.27
CA LEU A 178 -11.87 -26.01 -8.16
C LEU A 178 -11.10 -26.77 -7.08
N VAL A 179 -11.32 -28.08 -6.94
CA VAL A 179 -10.55 -28.97 -6.05
C VAL A 179 -9.54 -29.86 -6.79
N GLY A 180 -9.27 -29.56 -8.07
CA GLY A 180 -8.39 -30.35 -8.92
C GLY A 180 -6.92 -30.36 -8.47
N ASP A 181 -6.52 -29.50 -7.54
CA ASP A 181 -5.18 -29.46 -6.96
C ASP A 181 -5.12 -30.10 -5.55
N MET A 182 -6.14 -30.87 -5.14
CA MET A 182 -6.24 -31.43 -3.78
C MET A 182 -5.08 -32.32 -3.33
N SER A 183 -4.26 -32.80 -4.28
CA SER A 183 -3.01 -33.52 -3.96
C SER A 183 -1.97 -32.64 -3.24
N LEU A 184 -2.15 -31.31 -3.20
CA LEU A 184 -1.31 -30.38 -2.44
C LEU A 184 -1.57 -30.43 -0.91
N TYR A 185 -2.66 -31.07 -0.48
CA TYR A 185 -3.04 -31.14 0.94
C TYR A 185 -3.79 -32.43 1.31
N ALA A 186 -3.80 -33.43 0.42
CA ALA A 186 -4.42 -34.76 0.59
C ALA A 186 -5.86 -34.70 1.14
N ALA A 187 -6.70 -33.91 0.48
CA ALA A 187 -8.08 -33.70 0.88
C ALA A 187 -8.89 -35.01 0.89
N GLN A 188 -9.76 -35.16 1.88
CA GLN A 188 -10.78 -36.19 1.94
C GLN A 188 -12.16 -35.55 1.95
N ARG A 189 -13.04 -36.08 1.10
CA ARG A 189 -14.44 -35.66 1.02
C ARG A 189 -15.10 -35.82 2.39
N ASP A 190 -15.93 -34.85 2.77
CA ASP A 190 -16.68 -34.80 4.05
C ASP A 190 -15.80 -34.75 5.33
N ARG A 191 -14.47 -34.70 5.20
CA ARG A 191 -13.52 -34.75 6.34
C ARG A 191 -12.55 -33.58 6.40
N THR A 192 -12.08 -33.09 5.25
CA THR A 192 -11.11 -31.99 5.24
C THR A 192 -11.83 -30.65 5.39
N PRO A 193 -11.42 -29.78 6.34
CA PRO A 193 -12.04 -28.47 6.53
C PRO A 193 -11.83 -27.51 5.35
N PHE A 194 -12.83 -26.69 5.04
CA PHE A 194 -12.72 -25.64 4.02
C PHE A 194 -11.58 -24.66 4.27
N SER A 195 -11.27 -24.36 5.54
CA SER A 195 -10.11 -23.52 5.88
C SER A 195 -8.77 -24.05 5.34
N THR A 196 -8.58 -25.37 5.26
CA THR A 196 -7.36 -25.95 4.68
C THR A 196 -7.27 -25.64 3.18
N TYR A 197 -8.39 -25.78 2.47
CA TYR A 197 -8.52 -25.40 1.07
C TYR A 197 -8.24 -23.91 0.87
N ALA A 198 -8.94 -23.05 1.62
CA ALA A 198 -8.83 -21.61 1.47
C ALA A 198 -7.38 -21.11 1.64
N PHE A 199 -6.65 -21.60 2.65
CA PHE A 199 -5.24 -21.23 2.82
C PHE A 199 -4.36 -21.66 1.65
N VAL A 200 -4.54 -22.89 1.15
CA VAL A 200 -3.71 -23.43 0.06
C VAL A 200 -4.05 -22.74 -1.27
N SER A 201 -5.33 -22.65 -1.61
CA SER A 201 -5.78 -22.05 -2.86
C SER A 201 -5.48 -20.56 -2.93
N ASN A 202 -5.67 -19.81 -1.83
CA ASN A 202 -5.26 -18.40 -1.80
C ASN A 202 -3.75 -18.27 -2.00
N PHE A 203 -2.98 -19.07 -1.25
CA PHE A 203 -1.51 -19.03 -1.28
C PHE A 203 -0.94 -19.23 -2.69
N TYR A 204 -1.41 -20.24 -3.43
CA TYR A 204 -0.91 -20.53 -4.78
C TYR A 204 -1.56 -19.69 -5.88
N ASN A 205 -2.81 -19.26 -5.73
CA ASN A 205 -3.48 -18.50 -6.77
C ASN A 205 -2.93 -17.07 -6.89
N ARG A 206 -2.61 -16.41 -5.77
CA ARG A 206 -2.07 -15.04 -5.78
C ARG A 206 -0.87 -14.88 -6.71
N SER A 207 0.11 -15.75 -6.55
CA SER A 207 1.29 -15.87 -7.41
C SER A 207 1.89 -17.26 -7.25
N ALA A 208 2.57 -17.80 -8.27
CA ALA A 208 3.21 -19.11 -8.24
C ALA A 208 4.60 -19.10 -8.86
N PHE A 209 5.55 -19.80 -8.22
CA PHE A 209 6.96 -19.80 -8.58
C PHE A 209 7.61 -21.18 -8.41
N ARG A 210 8.59 -21.47 -9.27
CA ARG A 210 9.57 -22.54 -9.08
C ARG A 210 10.80 -22.00 -8.34
N ILE A 211 11.43 -22.83 -7.53
CA ILE A 211 12.75 -22.53 -6.95
C ILE A 211 13.81 -22.92 -7.97
N VAL A 212 14.57 -21.95 -8.46
CA VAL A 212 15.61 -22.19 -9.48
C VAL A 212 16.72 -23.02 -8.86
N GLY A 213 17.05 -24.12 -9.52
CA GLY A 213 18.04 -25.09 -9.04
C GLY A 213 17.55 -25.95 -7.87
N GLY A 214 16.32 -25.78 -7.39
CA GLY A 214 15.62 -26.66 -6.47
C GLY A 214 15.47 -26.24 -5.02
N SER A 215 14.48 -26.85 -4.36
CA SER A 215 14.02 -26.51 -3.01
C SER A 215 15.06 -26.64 -1.89
N ASP A 216 16.14 -27.40 -2.09
CA ASP A 216 17.24 -27.51 -1.12
C ASP A 216 18.00 -26.19 -0.94
N ASN A 217 17.87 -25.25 -1.89
CA ASN A 217 18.41 -23.90 -1.77
C ASN A 217 17.78 -23.12 -0.60
N ILE A 218 16.51 -23.37 -0.26
CA ILE A 218 15.88 -22.78 0.93
C ILE A 218 16.54 -23.32 2.21
N ALA A 219 16.77 -24.63 2.29
CA ALA A 219 17.41 -25.25 3.44
C ALA A 219 18.86 -24.75 3.62
N LYS A 220 19.60 -24.58 2.52
CA LYS A 220 20.96 -24.01 2.51
C LYS A 220 20.96 -22.56 3.00
N ALA A 221 20.04 -21.73 2.50
CA ALA A 221 19.94 -20.33 2.89
C ALA A 221 19.64 -20.18 4.39
N LEU A 222 18.71 -20.99 4.93
CA LEU A 222 18.41 -21.01 6.37
C LEU A 222 19.59 -21.52 7.20
N ALA A 223 20.28 -22.57 6.74
CA ALA A 223 21.46 -23.08 7.42
C ALA A 223 22.60 -22.05 7.46
N GLU A 224 22.76 -21.25 6.41
CA GLU A 224 23.70 -20.15 6.38
C GLU A 224 23.33 -19.08 7.41
N VAL A 225 22.05 -18.69 7.50
CA VAL A 225 21.57 -17.75 8.52
C VAL A 225 21.87 -18.27 9.94
N ILE A 226 21.61 -19.54 10.22
CA ILE A 226 21.91 -20.16 11.52
C ILE A 226 23.41 -20.05 11.83
N LYS A 227 24.27 -20.49 10.89
CA LYS A 227 25.73 -20.54 11.08
C LYS A 227 26.35 -19.14 11.24
N THR A 228 25.90 -18.17 10.46
CA THR A 228 26.36 -16.78 10.55
C THR A 228 26.00 -16.15 11.90
N ASN A 229 24.93 -16.63 12.54
CA ASN A 229 24.54 -16.22 13.90
C ASN A 229 25.07 -17.17 14.99
N GLY A 230 26.12 -17.94 14.69
CA GLY A 230 26.83 -18.79 15.67
C GLY A 230 26.19 -20.16 15.96
N GLY A 231 25.06 -20.49 15.34
CA GLY A 231 24.40 -21.77 15.51
C GLY A 231 25.11 -22.93 14.80
N LYS A 232 24.88 -24.15 15.27
CA LYS A 232 25.54 -25.38 14.79
C LYS A 232 24.52 -26.36 14.21
N ILE A 233 24.91 -27.08 13.17
CA ILE A 233 24.08 -28.10 12.53
C ILE A 233 24.95 -29.34 12.30
N TYR A 234 24.57 -30.46 12.90
CA TYR A 234 25.24 -31.75 12.77
C TYR A 234 24.38 -32.74 12.00
N THR A 235 24.93 -33.32 10.94
CA THR A 235 24.27 -34.36 10.12
C THR A 235 24.78 -35.74 10.50
N GLY A 236 24.05 -36.81 10.12
CA GLY A 236 24.37 -38.18 10.54
C GLY A 236 24.24 -38.42 12.05
N CYS A 237 23.55 -37.54 12.77
CA CYS A 237 23.42 -37.54 14.22
C CYS A 237 21.95 -37.81 14.59
N ARG A 238 21.60 -39.09 14.75
CA ARG A 238 20.25 -39.48 15.16
C ARG A 238 20.08 -39.33 16.67
N VAL A 239 19.12 -38.50 17.08
CA VAL A 239 18.67 -38.43 18.48
C VAL A 239 17.77 -39.63 18.77
N VAL A 240 18.08 -40.39 19.82
CA VAL A 240 17.37 -41.63 20.18
C VAL A 240 16.63 -41.55 21.50
N ARG A 241 17.05 -40.69 22.44
CA ARG A 241 16.36 -40.48 23.73
C ARG A 241 16.37 -39.03 24.17
N ALA A 242 15.40 -38.66 25.00
CA ALA A 242 15.37 -37.43 25.77
C ALA A 242 15.25 -37.76 27.26
N HIS A 243 16.17 -37.26 28.07
CA HIS A 243 16.20 -37.50 29.51
C HIS A 243 15.56 -36.31 30.23
N CYS A 244 14.63 -36.59 31.14
CA CYS A 244 13.92 -35.57 31.91
C CYS A 244 14.41 -35.52 33.35
N ASP A 245 14.56 -34.32 33.88
CA ASP A 245 14.81 -34.04 35.29
C ASP A 245 13.78 -33.01 35.79
N ASN A 246 13.22 -33.24 36.99
CA ASN A 246 12.23 -32.37 37.63
C ASN A 246 11.08 -31.89 36.71
N GLY A 247 10.60 -32.76 35.82
CA GLY A 247 9.47 -32.47 34.92
C GLY A 247 9.82 -31.61 33.70
N SER A 248 11.10 -31.43 33.38
CA SER A 248 11.60 -30.76 32.16
C SER A 248 12.63 -31.64 31.46
N VAL A 249 12.86 -31.42 30.16
CA VAL A 249 13.94 -32.12 29.44
C VAL A 249 15.28 -31.52 29.86
N ALA A 250 16.23 -32.35 30.26
CA ALA A 250 17.57 -31.94 30.68
C ALA A 250 18.58 -32.09 29.55
N CYS A 251 18.53 -33.22 28.83
CA CYS A 251 19.41 -33.50 27.70
C CYS A 251 18.78 -34.44 26.68
N VAL A 252 19.36 -34.48 25.48
CA VAL A 252 19.05 -35.48 24.44
C VAL A 252 20.27 -36.37 24.19
N GLU A 253 20.03 -37.64 23.94
CA GLU A 253 21.04 -38.67 23.68
C GLU A 253 21.04 -39.04 22.19
N LEU A 254 22.23 -39.05 21.59
CA LEU A 254 22.47 -39.51 20.22
C LEU A 254 22.63 -41.03 20.16
N GLU A 255 22.45 -41.63 18.99
CA GLU A 255 22.58 -43.08 18.76
C GLU A 255 23.97 -43.64 19.13
N ASN A 256 25.02 -42.80 19.10
CA ASN A 256 26.37 -43.16 19.52
C ASN A 256 26.60 -43.11 21.05
N GLY A 257 25.58 -42.72 21.84
CA GLY A 257 25.63 -42.59 23.29
C GLY A 257 26.03 -41.20 23.82
N GLU A 258 26.41 -40.26 22.96
CA GLU A 258 26.72 -38.88 23.39
C GLU A 258 25.44 -38.15 23.83
N SER A 259 25.54 -37.32 24.88
CA SER A 259 24.41 -36.56 25.41
C SER A 259 24.65 -35.05 25.36
N PHE A 260 23.62 -34.29 25.01
CA PHE A 260 23.68 -32.83 24.86
C PHE A 260 22.62 -32.17 25.72
N GLU A 261 23.08 -31.38 26.69
CA GLU A 261 22.22 -30.56 27.54
C GLU A 261 21.70 -29.32 26.82
N GLY A 262 20.53 -28.85 27.25
CA GLY A 262 19.90 -27.65 26.72
C GLY A 262 18.92 -27.04 27.71
N ASP A 263 18.60 -25.76 27.49
CA ASP A 263 17.59 -25.06 28.29
C ASP A 263 16.21 -25.16 27.61
N VAL A 264 16.21 -25.21 26.27
CA VAL A 264 15.02 -25.33 25.43
C VAL A 264 15.25 -26.40 24.36
N PHE A 265 14.23 -27.21 24.12
CA PHE A 265 14.25 -28.29 23.14
C PHE A 265 13.11 -28.13 22.14
N ILE A 266 13.41 -28.23 20.85
CA ILE A 266 12.42 -28.14 19.77
C ILE A 266 12.52 -29.41 18.93
N SER A 267 11.41 -30.06 18.66
CA SER A 267 11.39 -31.27 17.84
C SER A 267 10.56 -31.06 16.59
N ASP A 268 11.19 -31.26 15.43
CA ASP A 268 10.57 -31.25 14.10
C ASP A 268 10.23 -32.67 13.63
N VAL A 269 10.38 -33.66 14.53
CA VAL A 269 10.05 -35.07 14.24
C VAL A 269 8.55 -35.30 14.24
N HIS A 270 8.10 -36.30 13.49
CA HIS A 270 6.70 -36.71 13.52
C HIS A 270 6.27 -37.06 14.96
N PRO A 271 5.16 -36.51 15.51
CA PRO A 271 4.78 -36.71 16.92
C PRO A 271 4.63 -38.16 17.38
N MET A 272 4.25 -39.08 16.48
CA MET A 272 4.23 -40.53 16.77
C MET A 272 5.61 -41.11 17.10
N GLN A 273 6.71 -40.47 16.70
CA GLN A 273 8.08 -40.92 17.01
C GLN A 273 8.50 -40.56 18.45
N LEU A 274 7.75 -39.70 19.14
CA LEU A 274 8.08 -39.28 20.51
C LEU A 274 7.99 -40.43 21.52
N SER A 275 7.13 -41.43 21.27
CA SER A 275 7.01 -42.62 22.14
C SER A 275 8.28 -43.46 22.20
N GLY A 276 9.12 -43.41 21.14
CA GLY A 276 10.44 -44.04 21.14
C GLY A 276 11.53 -43.20 21.80
N MET A 277 11.30 -41.90 22.00
CA MET A 277 12.28 -40.95 22.54
C MET A 277 12.17 -40.79 24.07
N PHE A 278 10.97 -40.95 24.63
CA PHE A 278 10.69 -40.87 26.06
C PHE A 278 10.39 -42.25 26.64
N THR A 279 10.65 -42.46 27.94
CA THR A 279 10.44 -43.77 28.59
C THR A 279 8.98 -44.04 28.97
N GLY A 280 8.07 -43.12 28.66
CA GLY A 280 6.62 -43.27 28.73
C GLY A 280 5.96 -42.68 29.99
N LYS A 281 6.74 -42.13 30.93
CA LYS A 281 6.24 -41.48 32.16
C LYS A 281 6.20 -39.96 32.05
N GLU A 282 6.97 -39.38 31.13
CA GLU A 282 7.24 -37.96 31.00
C GLU A 282 6.13 -37.22 30.24
N LEU A 283 5.57 -37.88 29.21
CA LEU A 283 4.34 -37.46 28.55
C LEU A 283 3.22 -38.42 28.96
N ARG A 284 2.02 -37.88 29.22
CA ARG A 284 0.89 -38.68 29.69
C ARG A 284 0.46 -39.74 28.65
N PRO A 285 0.02 -40.94 29.07
CA PRO A 285 -0.52 -41.95 28.14
C PRO A 285 -1.63 -41.44 27.22
N SER A 286 -2.47 -40.50 27.69
CA SER A 286 -3.52 -39.88 26.88
C SER A 286 -2.99 -39.00 25.74
N PHE A 287 -1.77 -38.46 25.85
CA PHE A 287 -1.12 -37.77 24.72
C PHE A 287 -0.78 -38.77 23.62
N TYR A 288 -0.12 -39.88 23.96
CA TYR A 288 0.25 -40.92 22.99
C TYR A 288 -0.98 -41.54 22.32
N SER A 289 -1.95 -42.00 23.11
CA SER A 289 -3.19 -42.59 22.60
C SER A 289 -3.93 -41.63 21.65
N ARG A 290 -3.97 -40.33 21.97
CA ARG A 290 -4.57 -39.33 21.09
C ARG A 290 -3.77 -39.16 19.79
N ILE A 291 -2.45 -39.03 19.85
CA ILE A 291 -1.60 -38.90 18.66
C ILE A 291 -1.71 -40.15 17.76
N GLU A 292 -1.75 -41.35 18.34
CA GLU A 292 -1.93 -42.61 17.61
C GLU A 292 -3.32 -42.74 16.96
N SER A 293 -4.35 -42.11 17.54
CA SER A 293 -5.70 -42.10 16.96
C SER A 293 -5.86 -41.20 15.73
N ILE A 294 -4.95 -40.25 15.51
CA ILE A 294 -4.98 -39.35 14.36
C ILE A 294 -4.40 -40.08 13.15
N LYS A 295 -5.23 -40.28 12.12
CA LYS A 295 -4.79 -40.92 10.88
C LYS A 295 -3.76 -40.07 10.14
N ASN A 296 -2.82 -40.74 9.49
CA ASN A 296 -1.91 -40.11 8.55
C ASN A 296 -2.54 -39.98 7.16
N THR A 297 -2.10 -38.97 6.41
CA THR A 297 -2.43 -38.81 4.99
C THR A 297 -1.87 -39.96 4.16
N PRO A 298 -2.48 -40.27 3.00
CA PRO A 298 -1.92 -41.23 2.06
C PRO A 298 -0.48 -40.89 1.64
N SER A 299 0.26 -41.92 1.25
CA SER A 299 1.61 -41.78 0.68
C SER A 299 1.54 -41.72 -0.85
N VAL A 300 2.69 -41.65 -1.50
CA VAL A 300 2.84 -41.48 -2.96
C VAL A 300 3.88 -42.43 -3.55
N PHE A 301 3.64 -42.86 -4.78
CA PHE A 301 4.65 -43.41 -5.67
C PHE A 301 5.16 -42.29 -6.58
N SER A 302 6.48 -42.10 -6.60
CA SER A 302 7.11 -40.99 -7.33
C SER A 302 7.98 -41.55 -8.44
N LEU A 303 7.76 -41.05 -9.65
CA LEU A 303 8.52 -41.39 -10.84
C LEU A 303 9.29 -40.15 -11.31
N PHE A 304 10.60 -40.17 -11.12
CA PHE A 304 11.52 -39.11 -11.51
C PHE A 304 12.01 -39.35 -12.93
N LEU A 305 11.82 -38.39 -13.82
CA LEU A 305 12.12 -38.51 -15.25
C LEU A 305 13.36 -37.70 -15.58
N LYS A 306 14.35 -38.33 -16.21
CA LYS A 306 15.42 -37.66 -16.93
C LYS A 306 15.01 -37.54 -18.40
N PHE A 307 14.96 -36.33 -18.92
CA PHE A 307 14.57 -36.09 -20.31
C PHE A 307 15.77 -36.09 -21.24
N LYS A 308 15.53 -36.48 -22.50
CA LYS A 308 16.48 -36.27 -23.60
C LYS A 308 16.67 -34.78 -23.86
N PRO A 309 17.74 -34.36 -24.56
CA PRO A 309 17.90 -32.98 -24.99
C PRO A 309 16.69 -32.48 -25.78
N GLU A 310 16.44 -31.17 -25.70
CA GLU A 310 15.44 -30.45 -26.49
C GLU A 310 13.96 -30.74 -26.19
N VAL A 311 13.64 -31.49 -25.11
CA VAL A 311 12.26 -31.63 -24.62
C VAL A 311 11.77 -30.26 -24.11
N PRO A 312 10.67 -29.69 -24.64
CA PRO A 312 10.20 -28.38 -24.21
C PRO A 312 9.87 -28.32 -22.72
N TYR A 313 10.28 -27.24 -22.06
CA TYR A 313 9.96 -27.01 -20.66
C TYR A 313 8.48 -26.65 -20.46
N MET A 314 7.83 -27.32 -19.52
CA MET A 314 6.45 -27.07 -19.10
C MET A 314 6.44 -26.18 -17.85
N ASN A 315 6.18 -24.88 -18.04
CA ASN A 315 6.08 -23.90 -16.95
C ASN A 315 4.68 -23.89 -16.26
N THR A 316 4.03 -25.05 -16.21
CA THR A 316 2.74 -25.30 -15.59
C THR A 316 2.77 -26.64 -14.84
N ASN A 317 1.89 -26.85 -13.87
CA ASN A 317 1.66 -28.15 -13.26
C ASN A 317 0.49 -28.85 -13.94
N PHE A 318 0.57 -30.16 -14.13
CA PHE A 318 -0.52 -30.93 -14.74
C PHE A 318 -1.09 -31.94 -13.74
N TYR A 319 -2.38 -31.86 -13.48
CA TYR A 319 -3.14 -32.78 -12.63
C TYR A 319 -4.04 -33.63 -13.51
N GLY A 320 -3.69 -34.91 -13.70
CA GLY A 320 -4.44 -35.83 -14.55
C GLY A 320 -5.32 -36.76 -13.73
N TYR A 321 -6.60 -36.87 -14.07
CA TYR A 321 -7.57 -37.75 -13.42
C TYR A 321 -8.26 -38.67 -14.44
N SER A 322 -8.35 -39.95 -14.11
CA SER A 322 -8.95 -40.98 -14.98
C SER A 322 -10.48 -40.96 -15.00
N CYS A 323 -11.10 -39.99 -14.33
CA CYS A 323 -12.54 -39.78 -14.32
C CYS A 323 -12.84 -38.29 -14.10
N LYS A 324 -14.13 -37.93 -14.11
CA LYS A 324 -14.59 -36.54 -14.00
C LYS A 324 -14.54 -35.95 -12.58
N SER A 325 -13.88 -36.61 -11.63
CA SER A 325 -13.80 -36.18 -10.24
C SER A 325 -12.40 -36.45 -9.69
N PRO A 326 -11.79 -35.49 -8.97
CA PRO A 326 -10.53 -35.69 -8.25
C PRO A 326 -10.72 -36.32 -6.87
N TRP A 327 -11.96 -36.55 -6.41
CA TRP A 327 -12.23 -37.19 -5.11
C TRP A 327 -11.96 -38.70 -5.14
N ASP A 328 -11.55 -39.26 -4.00
CA ASP A 328 -11.34 -40.70 -3.77
C ASP A 328 -10.23 -41.33 -4.62
N MET A 329 -9.21 -40.56 -5.01
CA MET A 329 -8.11 -41.06 -5.85
C MET A 329 -7.20 -42.05 -5.13
N GLU A 330 -7.17 -42.00 -3.80
CA GLU A 330 -6.51 -42.97 -2.92
C GLU A 330 -7.27 -44.30 -2.81
N ASN A 331 -8.56 -44.33 -3.19
CA ASN A 331 -9.40 -45.52 -3.15
C ASN A 331 -9.33 -46.27 -4.48
N TYR A 332 -8.32 -47.12 -4.64
CA TYR A 332 -8.08 -47.87 -5.88
C TYR A 332 -7.80 -49.35 -5.59
N ASN A 333 -7.73 -50.14 -6.67
CA ASN A 333 -7.19 -51.49 -6.67
C ASN A 333 -6.11 -51.60 -7.76
N ASP A 334 -5.51 -52.78 -7.93
CA ASP A 334 -4.40 -52.97 -8.87
C ASP A 334 -4.73 -52.70 -10.35
N THR A 335 -6.00 -52.78 -10.76
CA THR A 335 -6.42 -52.53 -12.15
C THR A 335 -6.87 -51.09 -12.38
N THR A 336 -7.28 -50.37 -11.34
CA THR A 336 -7.71 -48.97 -11.43
C THR A 336 -6.60 -47.96 -11.11
N TRP A 337 -5.47 -48.41 -10.58
CA TRP A 337 -4.32 -47.55 -10.30
C TRP A 337 -3.48 -47.25 -11.56
N PRO A 338 -3.06 -46.00 -11.79
CA PRO A 338 -3.36 -44.80 -11.00
C PRO A 338 -4.71 -44.17 -11.39
N ARG A 339 -5.49 -43.73 -10.39
CA ARG A 339 -6.73 -42.97 -10.63
C ARG A 339 -6.49 -41.49 -10.91
N GLY A 340 -5.38 -40.96 -10.39
CA GLY A 340 -4.92 -39.61 -10.71
C GLY A 340 -3.43 -39.44 -10.44
N TYR A 341 -2.84 -38.42 -11.03
CA TYR A 341 -1.43 -38.09 -10.89
C TYR A 341 -1.15 -36.59 -11.03
N LEU A 342 -0.04 -36.13 -10.45
CA LEU A 342 0.52 -34.80 -10.64
C LEU A 342 1.84 -34.92 -11.41
N TYR A 343 1.95 -34.21 -12.53
CA TYR A 343 3.14 -34.16 -13.37
C TYR A 343 3.72 -32.73 -13.44
N MET A 344 5.03 -32.63 -13.19
CA MET A 344 5.74 -31.35 -13.10
C MET A 344 7.15 -31.45 -13.67
N HIS A 345 7.64 -30.35 -14.24
CA HIS A 345 9.05 -30.19 -14.60
C HIS A 345 9.82 -29.45 -13.52
N HIS A 346 11.09 -29.84 -13.34
CA HIS A 346 12.01 -29.16 -12.46
C HIS A 346 12.65 -27.95 -13.17
N CYS A 347 12.80 -26.83 -12.44
CA CYS A 347 13.42 -25.61 -12.93
C CYS A 347 14.90 -25.57 -12.48
N HIS A 348 15.82 -25.89 -13.38
CA HIS A 348 17.26 -25.88 -13.14
C HIS A 348 17.86 -24.48 -13.29
N GLU A 349 17.28 -23.64 -14.15
CA GLU A 349 17.77 -22.30 -14.46
C GLU A 349 16.61 -21.34 -14.73
N LYS A 350 16.87 -20.03 -14.58
CA LYS A 350 15.88 -18.98 -14.87
C LYS A 350 15.54 -18.99 -16.37
N GLU A 351 14.27 -18.78 -16.70
CA GLU A 351 13.78 -18.77 -18.09
C GLU A 351 14.10 -20.08 -18.85
N GLN A 352 14.05 -21.22 -18.15
CA GLN A 352 14.36 -22.53 -18.72
C GLN A 352 13.53 -22.83 -19.98
N LYS A 353 14.22 -23.14 -21.08
CA LYS A 353 13.60 -23.48 -22.37
C LYS A 353 13.33 -24.98 -22.53
N TYR A 354 14.25 -25.81 -22.06
CA TYR A 354 14.18 -27.26 -22.22
C TYR A 354 14.22 -27.97 -20.87
N ALA A 355 13.37 -28.98 -20.70
CA ALA A 355 13.28 -29.80 -19.51
C ALA A 355 14.50 -30.73 -19.42
N ARG A 356 15.15 -30.77 -18.25
CA ARG A 356 16.21 -31.75 -17.94
C ARG A 356 15.68 -32.87 -17.04
N SER A 357 14.79 -32.51 -16.11
CA SER A 357 14.09 -33.48 -15.27
C SER A 357 12.65 -33.08 -14.94
N GLY A 358 11.86 -34.07 -14.58
CA GLY A 358 10.51 -33.91 -14.07
C GLY A 358 10.15 -34.99 -13.07
N VAL A 359 8.95 -34.88 -12.49
CA VAL A 359 8.42 -35.86 -11.55
C VAL A 359 6.94 -36.10 -11.82
N ILE A 360 6.53 -37.35 -11.71
CA ILE A 360 5.13 -37.77 -11.69
C ILE A 360 4.85 -38.39 -10.32
N LEU A 361 3.77 -37.92 -9.68
CA LEU A 361 3.34 -38.33 -8.35
C LEU A 361 1.95 -38.94 -8.42
N ALA A 362 1.76 -40.15 -7.93
CA ALA A 362 0.44 -40.80 -7.81
C ALA A 362 0.27 -41.42 -6.42
N TYR A 363 -0.93 -41.30 -5.83
CA TYR A 363 -1.18 -41.86 -4.50
C TYR A 363 -0.82 -43.34 -4.43
N MET A 364 -0.22 -43.74 -3.31
CA MET A 364 0.10 -45.14 -3.05
C MET A 364 -0.15 -45.51 -1.59
N LEU A 365 -0.91 -46.58 -1.37
CA LEU A 365 -1.19 -47.16 -0.06
C LEU A 365 0.05 -47.89 0.47
N ALA A 366 0.40 -47.63 1.73
CA ALA A 366 1.57 -48.24 2.36
C ALA A 366 1.43 -49.77 2.51
N ASP A 367 0.21 -50.27 2.67
CA ASP A 367 -0.09 -51.69 2.89
C ASP A 367 0.30 -52.59 1.70
N GLU A 368 0.33 -52.04 0.48
CA GLU A 368 0.83 -52.72 -0.72
C GLU A 368 2.31 -53.10 -0.61
N LEU A 369 3.04 -52.47 0.31
CA LEU A 369 4.47 -52.70 0.53
C LEU A 369 4.76 -53.50 1.80
N SER A 370 3.74 -54.14 2.38
CA SER A 370 3.85 -54.94 3.60
C SER A 370 4.93 -56.02 3.51
N GLU A 371 5.08 -56.69 2.35
CA GLU A 371 6.14 -57.68 2.07
C GLU A 371 7.55 -57.13 2.37
N TRP A 372 7.81 -55.87 2.01
CA TRP A 372 9.13 -55.24 2.16
C TRP A 372 9.22 -54.32 3.38
N SER A 373 8.23 -54.32 4.26
CA SER A 373 8.14 -53.39 5.40
C SER A 373 9.35 -53.46 6.35
N GLN A 374 9.99 -54.63 6.51
CA GLN A 374 11.15 -54.80 7.39
C GLN A 374 12.50 -54.59 6.69
N THR A 375 12.50 -54.20 5.41
CA THR A 375 13.72 -53.96 4.63
C THR A 375 14.15 -52.49 4.68
N LYS A 376 15.42 -52.21 4.35
CA LYS A 376 16.01 -50.86 4.35
C LYS A 376 16.31 -50.36 2.93
N VAL A 377 16.41 -49.03 2.77
CA VAL A 377 16.84 -48.39 1.53
C VAL A 377 18.11 -49.05 0.96
N GLY A 378 18.09 -49.37 -0.34
CA GLY A 378 19.21 -50.02 -1.04
C GLY A 378 19.25 -51.56 -0.91
N ASN A 379 18.53 -52.13 0.06
CA ASN A 379 18.58 -53.57 0.39
C ASN A 379 17.18 -54.20 0.45
N ARG A 380 16.37 -54.06 -0.60
CA ARG A 380 14.98 -54.58 -0.66
C ARG A 380 14.77 -55.75 -1.62
N GLY A 381 15.81 -56.16 -2.34
CA GLY A 381 15.80 -57.33 -3.23
C GLY A 381 15.14 -57.08 -4.60
N GLU A 382 15.24 -58.09 -5.47
CA GLU A 382 14.80 -58.01 -6.86
C GLU A 382 13.26 -57.98 -7.02
N SER A 383 12.52 -58.63 -6.11
CA SER A 383 11.04 -58.61 -6.15
C SER A 383 10.49 -57.18 -6.00
N TYR A 384 11.08 -56.39 -5.11
CA TYR A 384 10.75 -54.97 -4.93
C TYR A 384 11.10 -54.13 -6.17
N GLU A 385 12.25 -54.36 -6.80
CA GLU A 385 12.62 -53.65 -8.03
C GLU A 385 11.70 -54.01 -9.20
N LYS A 386 11.28 -55.28 -9.30
CA LYS A 386 10.28 -55.71 -10.28
C LYS A 386 8.92 -55.05 -10.02
N PHE A 387 8.49 -54.97 -8.77
CA PHE A 387 7.27 -54.26 -8.36
C PHE A 387 7.31 -52.78 -8.78
N LYS A 388 8.41 -52.07 -8.48
CA LYS A 388 8.58 -50.66 -8.86
C LYS A 388 8.54 -50.45 -10.37
N ARG A 389 9.19 -51.33 -11.15
CA ARG A 389 9.13 -51.29 -12.63
C ARG A 389 7.70 -51.47 -13.13
N ALA A 390 6.95 -52.43 -12.60
CA ALA A 390 5.56 -52.65 -12.99
C ALA A 390 4.65 -51.45 -12.69
N LYS A 391 4.80 -50.82 -11.51
CA LYS A 391 4.06 -49.57 -11.18
C LYS A 391 4.53 -48.38 -12.04
N ALA A 392 5.82 -48.27 -12.33
CA ALA A 392 6.33 -47.22 -13.22
C ALA A 392 5.72 -47.31 -14.62
N GLU A 393 5.63 -48.50 -15.21
CA GLU A 393 5.02 -48.67 -16.53
C GLU A 393 3.53 -48.30 -16.55
N LYS A 394 2.75 -48.71 -15.54
CA LYS A 394 1.34 -48.29 -15.41
C LYS A 394 1.17 -46.77 -15.31
N LEU A 395 2.06 -46.12 -14.57
CA LEU A 395 2.03 -44.66 -14.42
C LEU A 395 2.43 -43.96 -15.72
N LEU A 396 3.43 -44.46 -16.44
CA LEU A 396 3.81 -43.96 -17.77
C LEU A 396 2.68 -44.15 -18.79
N ASP A 397 1.96 -45.27 -18.77
CA ASP A 397 0.77 -45.48 -19.61
C ASP A 397 -0.31 -44.44 -19.31
N ALA A 398 -0.50 -44.10 -18.04
CA ALA A 398 -1.46 -43.07 -17.66
C ALA A 398 -1.06 -41.68 -18.20
N VAL A 399 0.21 -41.31 -18.10
CA VAL A 399 0.72 -40.01 -18.58
C VAL A 399 0.78 -39.92 -20.11
N GLU A 400 1.11 -41.02 -20.80
CA GLU A 400 1.14 -41.10 -22.27
C GLU A 400 -0.22 -40.76 -22.90
N ARG A 401 -1.34 -41.04 -22.21
CA ARG A 401 -2.69 -40.64 -22.66
C ARG A 401 -2.86 -39.12 -22.73
N ASP A 402 -2.34 -38.39 -21.75
CA ASP A 402 -2.40 -36.93 -21.72
C ASP A 402 -1.24 -36.29 -22.50
N PHE A 403 -0.11 -36.98 -22.63
CA PHE A 403 1.08 -36.49 -23.34
C PHE A 403 1.57 -37.54 -24.35
N PRO A 404 0.90 -37.68 -25.51
CA PRO A 404 1.31 -38.64 -26.53
C PRO A 404 2.76 -38.40 -26.98
N GLY A 405 3.57 -39.46 -26.98
CA GLY A 405 4.99 -39.44 -27.31
C GLY A 405 5.93 -39.18 -26.14
N ILE A 406 5.45 -38.97 -24.91
CA ILE A 406 6.32 -38.66 -23.75
C ILE A 406 7.35 -39.77 -23.49
N ARG A 407 7.00 -41.04 -23.71
CA ARG A 407 7.95 -42.16 -23.57
C ARG A 407 9.19 -42.00 -24.45
N SER A 408 9.03 -41.46 -25.67
CA SER A 408 10.15 -41.24 -26.59
C SER A 408 11.09 -40.12 -26.14
N GLN A 409 10.61 -39.23 -25.27
CA GLN A 409 11.33 -38.07 -24.75
C GLN A 409 12.09 -38.38 -23.45
N ILE A 410 11.78 -39.49 -22.79
CA ILE A 410 12.44 -39.92 -21.56
C ILE A 410 13.75 -40.64 -21.91
N GLU A 411 14.84 -40.23 -21.29
CA GLU A 411 16.15 -40.90 -21.38
C GLU A 411 16.24 -42.02 -20.34
N GLU A 412 15.91 -41.71 -19.08
CA GLU A 412 15.92 -42.64 -17.96
C GLU A 412 14.87 -42.23 -16.92
N TYR A 413 14.49 -43.16 -16.03
CA TYR A 413 13.63 -42.85 -14.89
C TYR A 413 14.09 -43.52 -13.60
N TYR A 414 13.68 -42.95 -12.47
CA TYR A 414 13.91 -43.48 -11.12
C TYR A 414 12.63 -43.45 -10.30
N THR A 415 12.54 -44.29 -9.27
CA THR A 415 11.30 -44.46 -8.49
C THR A 415 11.52 -44.37 -6.99
N ALA A 416 10.54 -43.80 -6.30
CA ALA A 416 10.40 -43.84 -4.84
C ALA A 416 9.01 -44.34 -4.46
N THR A 417 8.92 -45.04 -3.32
CA THR A 417 7.67 -45.62 -2.81
C THR A 417 7.43 -45.15 -1.38
N PRO A 418 6.25 -45.41 -0.78
CA PRO A 418 6.01 -45.14 0.64
C PRO A 418 7.12 -45.58 1.60
N LEU A 419 7.79 -46.72 1.35
CA LEU A 419 8.93 -47.16 2.16
C LEU A 419 10.16 -46.25 2.03
N THR A 420 10.37 -45.62 0.87
CA THR A 420 11.41 -44.60 0.70
C THR A 420 11.09 -43.39 1.56
N TYR A 421 9.87 -42.84 1.47
CA TYR A 421 9.48 -41.69 2.28
C TYR A 421 9.57 -41.99 3.78
N ARG A 422 9.05 -43.14 4.24
CA ARG A 422 9.16 -43.59 5.63
C ARG A 422 10.60 -43.56 6.14
N ASP A 423 11.54 -44.11 5.38
CA ASP A 423 12.92 -44.25 5.84
C ASP A 423 13.68 -42.90 5.87
N TYR A 424 13.33 -41.96 4.97
CA TYR A 424 13.98 -40.64 4.91
C TYR A 424 13.34 -39.60 5.85
N THR A 425 12.02 -39.62 6.05
CA THR A 425 11.31 -38.61 6.85
C THR A 425 10.84 -39.12 8.23
N LEU A 426 10.90 -40.44 8.46
CA LEU A 426 10.29 -41.12 9.62
C LEU A 426 8.77 -40.87 9.76
N SER A 427 8.12 -40.42 8.67
CA SER A 427 6.66 -40.37 8.62
C SER A 427 6.10 -41.80 8.65
N PRO A 428 5.19 -42.12 9.58
CA PRO A 428 4.49 -43.40 9.59
C PRO A 428 3.83 -43.69 8.24
N GLY A 429 4.08 -44.89 7.69
CA GLY A 429 3.58 -45.29 6.38
C GLY A 429 4.13 -44.48 5.19
N GLY A 430 5.09 -43.58 5.40
CA GLY A 430 5.61 -42.69 4.35
C GLY A 430 4.67 -41.55 3.96
N SER A 431 3.75 -41.15 4.84
CA SER A 431 2.74 -40.13 4.56
C SER A 431 3.32 -38.83 3.98
N MET A 432 2.66 -38.31 2.94
CA MET A 432 3.13 -37.13 2.19
C MET A 432 3.07 -35.85 3.04
N TYR A 433 1.97 -35.64 3.75
CA TYR A 433 1.73 -34.43 4.56
C TYR A 433 1.66 -34.72 6.06
N GLY A 434 1.92 -35.95 6.51
CA GLY A 434 1.82 -36.31 7.92
C GLY A 434 0.39 -36.55 8.37
N MET A 435 0.05 -36.12 9.59
CA MET A 435 -1.28 -36.30 10.20
C MET A 435 -2.39 -35.56 9.46
N ALA A 436 -3.43 -36.29 9.05
CA ALA A 436 -4.57 -35.78 8.28
C ALA A 436 -5.40 -34.76 9.07
N LYS A 437 -5.95 -33.77 8.36
CA LYS A 437 -6.90 -32.80 8.91
C LYS A 437 -8.31 -33.36 8.76
N ASP A 438 -8.84 -33.91 9.87
CA ASP A 438 -10.15 -34.55 9.94
C ASP A 438 -11.06 -33.79 10.93
N LEU A 439 -12.09 -33.14 10.39
CA LEU A 439 -13.09 -32.40 11.16
C LEU A 439 -13.90 -33.28 12.11
N THR A 440 -14.01 -34.59 11.85
CA THR A 440 -14.75 -35.53 12.72
C THR A 440 -14.07 -35.73 14.09
N LEU A 441 -12.78 -35.39 14.20
CA LEU A 441 -12.03 -35.43 15.46
C LEU A 441 -12.12 -34.11 16.26
N GLY A 442 -12.71 -33.05 15.69
CA GLY A 442 -12.80 -31.74 16.33
C GLY A 442 -11.45 -31.24 16.86
N LEU A 443 -11.43 -30.76 18.11
CA LEU A 443 -10.20 -30.31 18.77
C LEU A 443 -9.19 -31.45 19.04
N ALA A 444 -9.63 -32.71 19.11
CA ALA A 444 -8.74 -33.83 19.39
C ALA A 444 -7.73 -34.08 18.24
N GLY A 445 -8.11 -33.73 17.01
CA GLY A 445 -7.26 -33.80 15.82
C GLY A 445 -6.18 -32.71 15.73
N ARG A 446 -6.20 -31.69 16.61
CA ARG A 446 -5.17 -30.64 16.65
C ARG A 446 -3.97 -31.07 17.49
N VAL A 447 -2.76 -30.84 16.99
CA VAL A 447 -1.53 -31.09 17.74
C VAL A 447 -0.96 -29.77 18.23
N SER A 448 -0.88 -29.63 19.55
CA SER A 448 -0.31 -28.44 20.18
C SER A 448 1.21 -28.40 19.98
N TYR A 449 1.74 -27.23 19.60
CA TYR A 449 3.18 -26.98 19.55
C TYR A 449 3.81 -26.94 20.96
N LYS A 450 3.01 -26.64 22.00
CA LYS A 450 3.42 -26.74 23.41
C LYS A 450 3.12 -28.14 23.94
N THR A 451 4.10 -28.76 24.58
CA THR A 451 3.89 -30.01 25.31
C THR A 451 3.65 -29.76 26.80
N LYS A 452 3.45 -30.82 27.58
CA LYS A 452 3.37 -30.72 29.05
C LYS A 452 4.74 -30.54 29.70
N LEU A 453 5.82 -30.81 28.97
CA LEU A 453 7.18 -30.49 29.37
C LEU A 453 7.42 -29.02 28.97
N PRO A 454 7.64 -28.10 29.94
CA PRO A 454 7.56 -26.66 29.69
C PRO A 454 8.65 -26.15 28.74
N ASN A 455 9.76 -26.87 28.61
CA ASN A 455 10.88 -26.52 27.74
C ASN A 455 10.98 -27.40 26.48
N PHE A 456 9.97 -28.21 26.16
CA PHE A 456 9.96 -29.07 24.97
C PHE A 456 8.80 -28.70 24.05
N TYR A 457 9.13 -28.27 22.83
CA TYR A 457 8.20 -27.74 21.83
C TYR A 457 8.21 -28.59 20.56
N LEU A 458 7.11 -28.56 19.82
CA LEU A 458 6.95 -29.25 18.54
C LEU A 458 6.79 -28.25 17.41
N VAL A 459 7.48 -28.47 16.30
CA VAL A 459 7.39 -27.67 15.07
C VAL A 459 7.19 -28.60 13.86
N GLY A 460 6.90 -28.03 12.69
CA GLY A 460 6.81 -28.78 11.44
C GLY A 460 5.40 -29.07 10.95
N GLN A 461 5.32 -29.83 9.84
CA GLN A 461 4.09 -30.03 9.06
C GLN A 461 2.98 -30.80 9.80
N ASN A 462 3.36 -31.50 10.87
CA ASN A 462 2.48 -32.34 11.67
C ASN A 462 1.70 -31.56 12.74
N ILE A 463 2.06 -30.30 13.00
CA ILE A 463 1.58 -29.57 14.16
C ILE A 463 0.40 -28.67 13.78
N ASN A 464 0.67 -27.61 13.04
CA ASN A 464 -0.35 -26.60 12.69
C ASN A 464 -1.04 -26.94 11.37
N ALA A 465 -0.33 -26.79 10.25
CA ALA A 465 -0.83 -27.03 8.90
C ALA A 465 0.27 -27.60 7.99
N HIS A 466 -0.16 -28.15 6.85
CA HIS A 466 0.71 -28.73 5.84
C HIS A 466 1.42 -27.66 5.00
N GLY A 467 2.45 -28.06 4.27
CA GLY A 467 3.16 -27.21 3.30
C GLY A 467 4.02 -26.12 3.93
N ILE A 468 4.78 -25.42 3.08
CA ILE A 468 5.75 -24.39 3.50
C ILE A 468 5.12 -23.31 4.38
N LEU A 469 3.96 -22.77 3.98
CA LEU A 469 3.29 -21.73 4.74
C LEU A 469 2.83 -22.23 6.12
N GLY A 470 2.19 -23.41 6.17
CA GLY A 470 1.71 -23.98 7.42
C GLY A 470 2.83 -24.24 8.43
N VAL A 471 3.99 -24.68 7.95
CA VAL A 471 5.21 -24.89 8.75
C VAL A 471 5.79 -23.57 9.26
N LEU A 472 5.83 -22.54 8.42
CA LEU A 472 6.36 -21.23 8.81
C LEU A 472 5.47 -20.51 9.83
N VAL A 473 4.14 -20.61 9.69
CA VAL A 473 3.21 -20.14 10.74
C VAL A 473 3.43 -20.90 12.04
N GLY A 474 3.62 -22.24 11.98
CA GLY A 474 3.96 -23.05 13.14
C GLY A 474 5.28 -22.62 13.80
N THR A 475 6.26 -22.20 13.00
CA THR A 475 7.54 -21.68 13.46
C THR A 475 7.38 -20.40 14.26
N LEU A 476 6.56 -19.46 13.77
CA LEU A 476 6.27 -18.23 14.52
C LEU A 476 5.58 -18.53 15.85
N ASN A 477 4.65 -19.48 15.91
CA ASN A 477 4.01 -19.86 17.18
C ASN A 477 5.04 -20.32 18.23
N VAL A 478 6.03 -21.12 17.83
CA VAL A 478 7.12 -21.56 18.72
C VAL A 478 8.02 -20.39 19.10
N CYS A 479 8.44 -19.58 18.13
CA CYS A 479 9.35 -18.46 18.38
C CYS A 479 8.70 -17.36 19.23
N SER A 480 7.43 -17.01 18.98
CA SER A 480 6.65 -16.07 19.79
C SER A 480 6.49 -16.58 21.23
N ALA A 481 6.34 -17.89 21.44
CA ALA A 481 6.27 -18.46 22.78
C ALA A 481 7.61 -18.37 23.55
N LEU A 482 8.74 -18.24 22.85
CA LEU A 482 10.08 -18.17 23.44
C LEU A 482 10.61 -16.73 23.56
N LEU A 483 10.33 -15.87 22.57
CA LEU A 483 10.86 -14.51 22.45
C LEU A 483 9.83 -13.42 22.81
N GLY A 484 8.53 -13.75 22.80
CA GLY A 484 7.44 -12.80 22.93
C GLY A 484 6.85 -12.43 21.56
N GLU A 485 5.53 -12.25 21.51
CA GLU A 485 4.79 -11.96 20.28
C GLU A 485 5.19 -10.59 19.69
N ASP A 486 5.29 -9.56 20.52
CA ASP A 486 5.64 -8.19 20.08
C ASP A 486 7.03 -8.11 19.42
N VAL A 487 7.97 -8.93 19.90
CA VAL A 487 9.33 -9.01 19.33
C VAL A 487 9.27 -9.55 17.90
N ILE A 488 8.53 -10.65 17.69
CA ILE A 488 8.36 -11.25 16.36
C ILE A 488 7.63 -10.27 15.43
N LYS A 489 6.54 -9.65 15.89
CA LYS A 489 5.77 -8.67 15.10
C LYS A 489 6.65 -7.51 14.65
N LYS A 490 7.41 -6.91 15.57
CA LYS A 490 8.33 -5.81 15.28
C LYS A 490 9.37 -6.20 14.24
N GLN A 491 10.03 -7.36 14.41
CA GLN A 491 11.05 -7.84 13.48
C GLN A 491 10.49 -8.15 12.09
N MET A 492 9.28 -8.71 11.99
CA MET A 492 8.62 -8.93 10.71
C MET A 492 8.30 -7.60 10.01
N LEU A 493 7.80 -6.60 10.73
CA LEU A 493 7.51 -5.27 10.17
C LEU A 493 8.80 -4.57 9.71
N GLU A 494 9.86 -4.58 10.53
CA GLU A 494 11.15 -3.99 10.19
C GLU A 494 11.76 -4.63 8.94
N ALA A 495 11.78 -5.97 8.88
CA ALA A 495 12.30 -6.70 7.73
C ALA A 495 11.52 -6.37 6.44
N ASN A 496 10.20 -6.25 6.51
CA ASN A 496 9.38 -6.00 5.33
C ASN A 496 9.34 -4.53 4.90
N ASN A 497 9.41 -3.59 5.85
CA ASN A 497 9.52 -2.16 5.54
C ASN A 497 10.88 -1.82 4.92
N SER A 498 11.96 -2.46 5.39
CA SER A 498 13.30 -2.26 4.82
C SER A 498 13.40 -2.74 3.37
N VAL A 499 12.69 -3.82 2.99
CA VAL A 499 12.67 -4.35 1.61
C VAL A 499 11.74 -3.56 0.69
N ILE A 500 10.57 -3.12 1.17
CA ILE A 500 9.70 -2.20 0.40
C ILE A 500 10.42 -0.87 0.12
N SER A 501 11.32 -0.43 1.01
CA SER A 501 12.15 0.75 0.79
C SER A 501 13.27 0.58 -0.24
N ALA A 502 13.62 -0.66 -0.63
CA ALA A 502 14.73 -0.96 -1.55
C ALA A 502 14.36 -0.85 -3.05
N ARG A 503 13.08 -1.02 -3.42
CA ARG A 503 12.58 -0.63 -4.75
C ARG A 503 12.03 0.79 -4.66
N GLN A 504 12.73 1.74 -5.27
CA GLN A 504 12.24 3.12 -5.39
C GLN A 504 10.93 3.11 -6.21
N LYS A 505 9.77 3.26 -5.54
CA LYS A 505 8.47 3.31 -6.22
C LYS A 505 8.38 4.59 -7.05
N SER A 506 7.84 4.48 -8.27
CA SER A 506 7.66 5.61 -9.17
C SER A 506 6.28 6.25 -9.00
N VAL A 507 6.24 7.58 -8.99
CA VAL A 507 5.00 8.36 -8.90
C VAL A 507 4.99 9.41 -10.00
N LEU A 508 3.90 9.49 -10.75
CA LEU A 508 3.66 10.54 -11.73
C LEU A 508 2.64 11.55 -11.20
N ILE A 509 2.99 12.83 -11.17
CA ILE A 509 2.12 13.92 -10.76
C ILE A 509 1.73 14.75 -11.99
N ILE A 510 0.44 14.95 -12.21
CA ILE A 510 -0.12 15.75 -13.30
C ILE A 510 -0.52 17.11 -12.73
N GLY A 511 0.23 18.14 -13.11
CA GLY A 511 0.13 19.51 -12.60
C GLY A 511 1.35 19.89 -11.74
N GLY A 512 2.05 20.96 -12.12
CA GLY A 512 3.17 21.52 -11.39
C GLY A 512 2.77 22.67 -10.47
N GLY A 513 1.56 22.61 -9.89
CA GLY A 513 1.10 23.57 -8.89
C GLY A 513 1.76 23.33 -7.53
N LEU A 514 1.45 24.18 -6.55
CA LEU A 514 1.96 24.02 -5.19
C LEU A 514 1.59 22.65 -4.60
N GLY A 515 0.37 22.16 -4.84
CA GLY A 515 -0.09 20.86 -4.36
C GLY A 515 0.76 19.73 -4.91
N GLY A 516 0.96 19.71 -6.23
CA GLY A 516 1.80 18.72 -6.91
C GLY A 516 3.27 18.79 -6.46
N LEU A 517 3.84 19.98 -6.35
CA LEU A 517 5.24 20.17 -5.97
C LEU A 517 5.51 19.83 -4.50
N VAL A 518 4.64 20.22 -3.56
CA VAL A 518 4.79 19.84 -2.14
C VAL A 518 4.58 18.34 -1.97
N THR A 519 3.56 17.76 -2.60
CA THR A 519 3.33 16.30 -2.57
C THR A 519 4.54 15.56 -3.13
N GLY A 520 5.08 16.01 -4.26
CA GLY A 520 6.26 15.43 -4.88
C GLY A 520 7.51 15.54 -4.02
N ALA A 521 7.76 16.69 -3.39
CA ALA A 521 8.91 16.88 -2.50
C ALA A 521 8.82 16.02 -1.23
N LEU A 522 7.62 15.85 -0.66
CA LEU A 522 7.39 14.95 0.47
C LEU A 522 7.66 13.48 0.07
N LEU A 523 7.11 13.03 -1.06
CA LEU A 523 7.33 11.66 -1.56
C LEU A 523 8.80 11.41 -1.95
N ALA A 524 9.48 12.40 -2.52
CA ALA A 524 10.91 12.34 -2.80
C ALA A 524 11.74 12.07 -1.53
N LYS A 525 11.38 12.70 -0.40
CA LYS A 525 11.98 12.40 0.92
C LYS A 525 11.67 11.00 1.45
N GLU A 526 10.58 10.40 1.00
CA GLU A 526 10.17 9.03 1.33
C GLU A 526 10.69 7.98 0.33
N ASN A 527 11.75 8.32 -0.43
CA ASN A 527 12.40 7.44 -1.41
C ASN A 527 11.48 7.01 -2.57
N TYR A 528 10.58 7.89 -3.02
CA TYR A 528 9.85 7.71 -4.28
C TYR A 528 10.58 8.42 -5.43
N LYS A 529 10.55 7.81 -6.62
CA LYS A 529 10.98 8.45 -7.86
C LYS A 529 9.81 9.25 -8.43
N VAL A 530 9.85 10.57 -8.30
CA VAL A 530 8.72 11.44 -8.66
C VAL A 530 8.96 12.10 -10.02
N THR A 531 7.97 12.04 -10.91
CA THR A 531 7.93 12.83 -12.15
C THR A 531 6.73 13.77 -12.10
N VAL A 532 6.93 15.08 -12.22
CA VAL A 532 5.87 16.09 -12.28
C VAL A 532 5.74 16.62 -13.70
N LEU A 533 4.53 16.60 -14.27
CA LEU A 533 4.24 17.12 -15.61
C LEU A 533 3.43 18.41 -15.52
N GLU A 534 3.93 19.49 -16.10
CA GLU A 534 3.30 20.81 -16.12
C GLU A 534 3.04 21.28 -17.55
N LYS A 535 1.79 21.69 -17.84
CA LYS A 535 1.40 22.15 -19.19
C LYS A 535 2.08 23.47 -19.60
N ASN A 536 2.35 24.35 -18.64
CA ASN A 536 2.92 25.67 -18.89
C ASN A 536 4.45 25.60 -18.97
N ALA A 537 5.07 26.59 -19.59
CA ALA A 537 6.54 26.73 -19.59
C ALA A 537 7.11 27.07 -18.21
N ILE A 538 6.29 27.66 -17.33
CA ILE A 538 6.67 28.05 -15.97
C ILE A 538 5.85 27.21 -14.99
N ILE A 539 6.53 26.50 -14.10
CA ILE A 539 5.91 25.71 -13.02
C ILE A 539 5.48 26.61 -11.85
N GLY A 540 4.64 26.10 -10.96
CA GLY A 540 4.23 26.76 -9.72
C GLY A 540 2.74 27.10 -9.61
N GLY A 541 1.95 26.89 -10.68
CA GLY A 541 0.53 27.24 -10.69
C GLY A 541 0.27 28.68 -10.24
N GLY A 542 -0.47 28.86 -9.15
CA GLY A 542 -0.74 30.19 -8.57
C GLY A 542 0.50 30.90 -7.97
N LEU A 543 1.66 30.26 -7.88
CA LEU A 543 2.92 30.88 -7.47
C LEU A 543 3.82 31.30 -8.64
N GLN A 544 3.34 31.14 -9.88
CA GLN A 544 4.07 31.58 -11.06
C GLN A 544 4.37 33.08 -11.02
N THR A 545 5.41 33.46 -11.73
CA THR A 545 5.82 34.85 -11.91
C THR A 545 5.97 35.19 -13.38
N ILE A 546 5.45 36.35 -13.75
CA ILE A 546 5.50 36.85 -15.12
C ILE A 546 6.44 38.05 -15.15
N ARG A 547 7.44 37.99 -16.03
CA ARG A 547 8.35 39.12 -16.26
C ARG A 547 7.85 40.00 -17.39
N ARG A 548 7.64 41.29 -17.12
CA ARG A 548 7.25 42.30 -18.12
C ARG A 548 7.95 43.62 -17.85
N LYS A 549 8.40 44.31 -18.91
CA LYS A 549 9.07 45.62 -18.81
C LYS A 549 10.24 45.63 -17.81
N GLY A 550 10.98 44.52 -17.75
CA GLY A 550 12.17 44.34 -16.94
C GLY A 550 11.93 43.88 -15.50
N VAL A 551 10.67 43.84 -15.03
CA VAL A 551 10.30 43.56 -13.63
C VAL A 551 9.41 42.33 -13.52
N ASP A 552 9.42 41.70 -12.36
CA ASP A 552 8.69 40.46 -12.07
C ASP A 552 7.36 40.76 -11.36
N PHE A 553 6.29 40.10 -11.80
CA PHE A 553 4.95 40.21 -11.21
C PHE A 553 4.47 38.83 -10.75
N ALA A 554 4.21 38.68 -9.45
CA ALA A 554 3.57 37.48 -8.92
C ALA A 554 2.12 37.38 -9.40
N THR A 555 1.67 36.21 -9.88
CA THR A 555 0.33 36.05 -10.48
C THR A 555 -0.75 35.64 -9.46
N GLY A 556 -0.36 35.11 -8.31
CA GLY A 556 -1.27 34.62 -7.28
C GLY A 556 -0.91 35.09 -5.87
N MET A 557 -0.26 34.26 -5.06
CA MET A 557 -0.10 34.56 -3.63
C MET A 557 0.81 35.77 -3.38
N HIS A 558 0.31 36.72 -2.59
CA HIS A 558 1.04 37.95 -2.24
C HIS A 558 1.35 38.09 -0.75
N ILE A 559 0.55 37.47 0.11
CA ILE A 559 0.68 37.52 1.57
C ILE A 559 0.20 36.20 2.17
N PHE A 560 0.88 35.69 3.19
CA PHE A 560 0.52 34.44 3.87
C PHE A 560 1.00 34.38 5.31
N GLY A 561 0.24 33.70 6.19
CA GLY A 561 0.66 33.39 7.56
C GLY A 561 1.30 32.01 7.69
N GLY A 562 1.65 31.61 8.92
CA GLY A 562 2.10 30.24 9.23
C GLY A 562 3.61 29.98 9.14
N PHE A 563 4.42 31.00 8.80
CA PHE A 563 5.89 30.92 8.74
C PHE A 563 6.63 31.43 9.98
N ASN A 564 5.91 31.78 11.04
CA ASN A 564 6.51 31.96 12.36
C ASN A 564 7.13 30.63 12.84
N LYS A 565 8.11 30.66 13.76
CA LYS A 565 8.87 29.47 14.19
C LYS A 565 8.01 28.26 14.58
N ASP A 566 6.90 28.47 15.30
CA ASP A 566 5.96 27.40 15.68
C ASP A 566 4.79 27.17 14.71
N GLY A 567 4.76 27.91 13.60
CA GLY A 567 3.73 27.85 12.57
C GLY A 567 3.78 26.55 11.77
N ASN A 568 2.62 26.15 11.25
CA ASN A 568 2.46 24.90 10.50
C ASN A 568 3.29 24.86 9.20
N LEU A 569 3.24 25.92 8.41
CA LEU A 569 3.99 26.00 7.15
C LEU A 569 5.49 26.05 7.41
N TYR A 570 5.94 26.76 8.44
CA TYR A 570 7.34 26.70 8.86
C TYR A 570 7.78 25.26 9.09
N LYS A 571 7.06 24.47 9.91
CA LYS A 571 7.39 23.06 10.19
C LYS A 571 7.47 22.20 8.93
N ILE A 572 6.50 22.35 8.02
CA ILE A 572 6.46 21.59 6.76
C ILE A 572 7.68 21.90 5.89
N PHE A 573 7.96 23.19 5.68
CA PHE A 573 9.04 23.61 4.79
C PHE A 573 10.43 23.53 5.44
N ASP A 574 10.50 23.53 6.77
CA ASP A 574 11.72 23.22 7.53
C ASP A 574 12.06 21.74 7.43
N TYR A 575 11.06 20.85 7.59
CA TYR A 575 11.22 19.43 7.29
C TYR A 575 11.70 19.19 5.87
N LEU A 576 11.21 19.95 4.87
CA LEU A 576 11.70 19.88 3.49
C LEU A 576 13.09 20.53 3.30
N GLY A 577 13.63 21.22 4.31
CA GLY A 577 14.97 21.82 4.28
C GLY A 577 15.06 23.13 3.50
N ILE A 578 13.95 23.85 3.37
CA ILE A 578 13.86 25.10 2.58
C ILE A 578 13.43 26.33 3.39
N ALA A 579 12.81 26.16 4.57
CA ALA A 579 12.30 27.30 5.37
C ALA A 579 13.36 28.40 5.59
N GLY A 580 14.56 28.05 6.05
CA GLY A 580 15.65 29.00 6.29
C GLY A 580 16.33 29.54 5.02
N LYS A 581 15.97 29.05 3.83
CA LYS A 581 16.54 29.51 2.53
C LYS A 581 15.62 30.51 1.83
N LEU A 582 14.35 30.58 2.23
CA LEU A 582 13.37 31.50 1.66
C LEU A 582 13.64 32.93 2.15
N LYS A 583 13.67 33.89 1.22
CA LYS A 583 13.75 35.31 1.52
C LYS A 583 12.34 35.82 1.79
N LEU A 584 11.96 35.85 3.05
CA LEU A 584 10.65 36.31 3.51
C LEU A 584 10.78 37.61 4.30
N MET A 585 9.87 38.55 4.06
CA MET A 585 9.75 39.78 4.82
C MET A 585 8.48 39.69 5.69
N PRO A 586 8.59 39.76 7.02
CA PRO A 586 7.41 39.88 7.88
C PRO A 586 6.73 41.23 7.67
N THR A 587 5.40 41.23 7.74
CA THR A 587 4.60 42.46 7.71
C THR A 587 4.72 43.28 9.00
N ASP A 588 4.24 44.52 8.96
CA ASP A 588 4.33 45.46 10.08
C ASP A 588 3.61 44.93 11.34
N GLU A 589 4.28 44.92 12.49
CA GLU A 589 3.74 44.33 13.73
C GLU A 589 2.42 44.98 14.20
N ASN A 590 2.29 46.29 14.00
CA ASN A 590 1.12 47.07 14.42
C ASN A 590 0.01 47.12 13.35
N ALA A 591 0.24 46.57 12.15
CA ALA A 591 -0.68 46.62 11.03
C ALA A 591 -0.35 45.53 9.98
N CYS A 592 -0.61 44.26 10.30
CA CYS A 592 -0.43 43.16 9.33
C CYS A 592 -1.31 43.36 8.09
N ASP A 593 -2.52 43.87 8.32
CA ASP A 593 -3.54 44.14 7.33
C ASP A 593 -4.21 45.48 7.65
N ILE A 594 -4.49 46.28 6.63
CA ILE A 594 -5.21 47.55 6.75
C ILE A 594 -6.52 47.46 5.98
N VAL A 595 -7.63 47.82 6.64
CA VAL A 595 -8.96 47.76 6.05
C VAL A 595 -9.60 49.14 6.08
N THR A 596 -9.99 49.65 4.92
CA THR A 596 -10.77 50.88 4.76
C THR A 596 -12.21 50.52 4.36
N ILE A 597 -13.19 51.06 5.09
CA ILE A 597 -14.62 50.88 4.79
C ILE A 597 -15.14 52.12 4.06
N ALA A 598 -15.64 51.96 2.84
CA ALA A 598 -16.02 53.06 1.95
C ALA A 598 -17.14 53.95 2.52
N ASP A 599 -18.10 53.38 3.25
CA ASP A 599 -19.30 54.09 3.74
C ASP A 599 -18.97 55.36 4.54
N ASP A 600 -17.89 55.33 5.33
CA ASP A 600 -17.44 56.46 6.14
C ASP A 600 -15.94 56.74 6.04
N ASN A 601 -15.26 56.06 5.11
CA ASN A 601 -13.83 56.15 4.86
C ASN A 601 -12.95 55.86 6.09
N ALA A 602 -13.47 55.17 7.12
CA ALA A 602 -12.68 54.79 8.28
C ALA A 602 -11.68 53.70 7.93
N THR A 603 -10.45 53.86 8.44
CA THR A 603 -9.34 52.94 8.21
C THR A 603 -8.94 52.23 9.51
N TYR A 604 -8.75 50.92 9.43
CA TYR A 604 -8.49 50.02 10.55
C TYR A 604 -7.15 49.31 10.34
N TYR A 605 -6.25 49.41 11.31
CA TYR A 605 -4.92 48.81 11.32
C TYR A 605 -4.96 47.55 12.18
N LEU A 606 -4.99 46.36 11.57
CA LEU A 606 -5.13 45.11 12.30
C LEU A 606 -3.77 44.61 12.78
N PRO A 607 -3.49 44.64 14.11
CA PRO A 607 -2.17 44.28 14.61
C PRO A 607 -1.95 42.76 14.63
N LYS A 608 -0.68 42.37 14.66
CA LYS A 608 -0.26 41.00 14.93
C LYS A 608 -0.55 40.63 16.38
N GLY A 609 -0.99 39.39 16.58
CA GLY A 609 -1.16 38.77 17.89
C GLY A 609 -2.59 38.85 18.40
N LYS A 610 -3.03 37.74 19.01
CA LYS A 610 -4.41 37.57 19.51
C LYS A 610 -4.80 38.67 20.49
N GLU A 611 -3.99 38.90 21.52
CA GLU A 611 -4.30 39.88 22.56
C GLU A 611 -4.27 41.32 22.02
N ASN A 612 -3.29 41.65 21.18
CA ASN A 612 -3.19 42.96 20.54
C ASN A 612 -4.41 43.26 19.66
N LEU A 613 -4.88 42.28 18.87
CA LEU A 613 -6.06 42.46 18.04
C LEU A 613 -7.32 42.66 18.87
N VAL A 614 -7.49 41.89 19.94
CA VAL A 614 -8.63 42.04 20.86
C VAL A 614 -8.60 43.42 21.52
N GLU A 615 -7.46 43.87 22.02
CA GLU A 615 -7.30 45.18 22.64
C GLU A 615 -7.59 46.31 21.65
N TYR A 616 -7.01 46.25 20.45
CA TYR A 616 -7.21 47.24 19.39
C TYR A 616 -8.68 47.37 18.98
N LEU A 617 -9.34 46.25 18.65
CA LEU A 617 -10.74 46.27 18.24
C LEU A 617 -11.67 46.69 19.39
N SER A 618 -11.38 46.28 20.62
CA SER A 618 -12.17 46.67 21.81
C SER A 618 -12.02 48.16 22.12
N GLY A 619 -10.85 48.76 21.85
CA GLY A 619 -10.67 50.21 21.98
C GLY A 619 -11.52 51.02 21.01
N ILE A 620 -11.76 50.49 19.81
CA ILE A 620 -12.58 51.13 18.78
C ILE A 620 -14.08 50.84 18.96
N PHE A 621 -14.41 49.63 19.40
CA PHE A 621 -15.77 49.15 19.64
C PHE A 621 -15.94 48.72 21.10
N PRO A 622 -15.93 49.66 22.07
CA PRO A 622 -15.93 49.34 23.50
C PRO A 622 -17.17 48.57 23.94
N ASP A 623 -18.33 48.85 23.33
CA ASP A 623 -19.59 48.14 23.60
C ASP A 623 -19.56 46.67 23.15
N GLU A 624 -18.61 46.29 22.29
CA GLU A 624 -18.42 44.93 21.76
C GLU A 624 -17.22 44.21 22.41
N ALA A 625 -16.54 44.80 23.38
CA ALA A 625 -15.25 44.27 23.89
C ALA A 625 -15.34 42.80 24.35
N GLY A 626 -16.38 42.44 25.10
CA GLY A 626 -16.63 41.06 25.52
C GLY A 626 -16.93 40.11 24.35
N ASN A 627 -17.70 40.59 23.37
CA ASN A 627 -18.09 39.85 22.18
C ASN A 627 -16.91 39.60 21.23
N ILE A 628 -16.04 40.60 21.04
CA ILE A 628 -14.80 40.49 20.28
C ILE A 628 -13.92 39.40 20.85
N ARG A 629 -13.69 39.41 22.18
CA ARG A 629 -12.86 38.37 22.82
C ARG A 629 -13.45 36.98 22.60
N GLN A 630 -14.75 36.80 22.84
CA GLN A 630 -15.41 35.51 22.62
C GLN A 630 -15.34 35.04 21.17
N TYR A 631 -15.55 35.95 20.20
CA TYR A 631 -15.44 35.62 18.79
C TYR A 631 -14.01 35.18 18.41
N ILE A 632 -12.99 35.95 18.81
CA ILE A 632 -11.60 35.62 18.53
C ILE A 632 -11.21 34.31 19.22
N ASP A 633 -11.57 34.10 20.49
CA ASP A 633 -11.37 32.83 21.18
C ASP A 633 -12.00 31.66 20.42
N LYS A 634 -13.22 31.85 19.89
CA LYS A 634 -13.91 30.83 19.10
C LYS A 634 -13.19 30.50 17.78
N LEU A 635 -12.58 31.48 17.11
CA LEU A 635 -11.77 31.19 15.91
C LEU A 635 -10.57 30.29 16.24
N PHE A 636 -9.88 30.55 17.36
CA PHE A 636 -8.79 29.69 17.82
C PHE A 636 -9.30 28.30 18.22
N GLU A 637 -10.42 28.21 18.93
CA GLU A 637 -11.05 26.92 19.27
C GLU A 637 -11.39 26.11 18.02
N LEU A 638 -12.06 26.71 17.02
CA LEU A 638 -12.40 26.03 15.77
C LEU A 638 -11.17 25.55 15.00
N SER A 639 -10.08 26.31 15.01
CA SER A 639 -8.84 25.87 14.36
C SER A 639 -8.28 24.60 14.98
N GLN A 640 -8.52 24.36 16.28
CA GLN A 640 -8.07 23.15 16.99
C GLN A 640 -8.85 21.91 16.58
N GLU A 641 -9.95 22.01 15.84
CA GLU A 641 -10.67 20.85 15.32
C GLU A 641 -10.01 20.27 14.05
N GLU A 642 -9.11 21.01 13.40
CA GLU A 642 -8.36 20.54 12.23
C GLU A 642 -6.95 20.07 12.64
N ASP A 643 -6.77 18.76 12.79
CA ASP A 643 -5.52 18.18 13.31
C ASP A 643 -4.29 18.53 12.47
N LEU A 644 -4.41 18.52 11.15
CA LEU A 644 -3.28 18.86 10.28
C LEU A 644 -2.91 20.33 10.35
N PHE A 645 -3.83 21.21 10.72
CA PHE A 645 -3.49 22.62 10.92
C PHE A 645 -2.44 22.82 12.02
N TYR A 646 -2.37 21.90 12.99
CA TYR A 646 -1.34 21.87 14.04
C TYR A 646 -0.29 20.77 13.84
N ILE A 647 -0.31 20.06 12.70
CA ILE A 647 0.54 18.91 12.39
C ILE A 647 0.38 17.80 13.45
N ARG A 648 -0.86 17.49 13.85
CA ARG A 648 -1.16 16.40 14.78
C ARG A 648 -1.48 15.11 14.05
N GLU A 649 -1.14 13.99 14.68
CA GLU A 649 -1.49 12.66 14.20
C GLU A 649 -3.01 12.47 14.17
N ARG A 650 -3.51 11.88 13.08
CA ARG A 650 -4.94 11.65 12.87
C ARG A 650 -5.33 10.22 13.26
N SER A 651 -6.56 10.03 13.73
CA SER A 651 -7.17 8.71 13.75
C SER A 651 -7.50 8.24 12.32
N THR A 652 -7.69 6.94 12.12
CA THR A 652 -7.67 6.31 10.78
C THR A 652 -8.79 6.74 9.82
N GLU A 653 -9.82 7.48 10.27
CA GLU A 653 -10.81 8.09 9.37
C GLU A 653 -11.24 9.50 9.83
N PRO A 654 -11.41 10.47 8.90
CA PRO A 654 -11.98 11.77 9.22
C PRO A 654 -13.45 11.62 9.59
N ASN A 655 -13.77 11.72 10.88
CA ASN A 655 -15.14 11.63 11.34
C ASN A 655 -15.84 13.00 11.29
N PHE A 656 -16.45 13.34 10.15
CA PHE A 656 -17.24 14.57 10.00
C PHE A 656 -18.39 14.71 11.02
N THR A 657 -18.81 13.61 11.67
CA THR A 657 -19.82 13.65 12.73
C THR A 657 -19.28 14.17 14.07
N SER A 658 -17.95 14.14 14.28
CA SER A 658 -17.33 14.68 15.50
C SER A 658 -16.98 16.17 15.42
N LEU A 659 -17.06 16.78 14.24
CA LEU A 659 -16.85 18.22 14.07
C LEU A 659 -18.03 19.03 14.61
N SER A 660 -17.74 20.15 15.26
CA SER A 660 -18.75 21.00 15.87
C SER A 660 -19.69 21.61 14.82
N GLU A 661 -20.92 21.91 15.23
CA GLU A 661 -21.88 22.61 14.36
C GLU A 661 -21.34 23.97 13.91
N ASP A 662 -20.56 24.64 14.77
CA ASP A 662 -19.94 25.92 14.44
C ASP A 662 -18.88 25.79 13.36
N PHE A 663 -18.10 24.71 13.36
CA PHE A 663 -17.15 24.41 12.30
C PHE A 663 -17.83 24.31 10.93
N LYS A 664 -19.01 23.69 10.89
CA LYS A 664 -19.75 23.36 9.67
C LYS A 664 -20.62 24.51 9.16
N ASN A 665 -21.12 25.35 10.06
CA ASN A 665 -22.04 26.45 9.73
C ASN A 665 -21.38 27.54 8.84
N PRO A 666 -22.18 28.35 8.12
CA PRO A 666 -21.68 29.52 7.41
C PRO A 666 -20.90 30.48 8.32
N TYR A 667 -19.79 31.03 7.83
CA TYR A 667 -18.92 31.92 8.63
C TYR A 667 -19.64 33.20 9.11
N ASN A 668 -20.56 33.75 8.32
CA ASN A 668 -21.33 34.94 8.70
C ASN A 668 -22.25 34.65 9.90
N ARG A 669 -22.83 33.43 9.99
CA ARG A 669 -23.61 33.02 11.16
C ARG A 669 -22.77 32.91 12.42
N LEU A 670 -21.50 32.52 12.29
CA LEU A 670 -20.58 32.54 13.42
C LEU A 670 -20.34 33.99 13.89
N ILE A 671 -20.06 34.90 12.95
CA ILE A 671 -19.87 36.33 13.26
C ILE A 671 -21.12 36.92 13.92
N ASP A 672 -22.30 36.70 13.34
CA ASP A 672 -23.59 37.24 13.80
C ASP A 672 -23.96 36.79 15.21
N ARG A 673 -23.50 35.61 15.62
CA ARG A 673 -23.75 35.08 16.96
C ARG A 673 -23.08 35.88 18.06
N TYR A 674 -21.86 36.35 17.80
CA TYR A 674 -21.06 37.07 18.81
C TYR A 674 -21.14 38.57 18.61
N ILE A 675 -21.00 39.06 17.38
CA ILE A 675 -20.87 40.48 17.09
C ILE A 675 -22.23 41.06 16.73
N HIS A 676 -22.58 42.24 17.25
CA HIS A 676 -23.86 42.88 16.95
C HIS A 676 -23.70 44.16 16.12
N ASN A 677 -22.58 44.86 16.29
CA ASN A 677 -22.25 46.08 15.56
C ASN A 677 -22.07 45.79 14.04
N PRO A 678 -22.93 46.35 13.16
CA PRO A 678 -22.86 46.08 11.73
C PRO A 678 -21.55 46.45 11.06
N LYS A 679 -20.85 47.48 11.55
CA LYS A 679 -19.56 47.92 11.01
C LYS A 679 -18.46 46.92 11.34
N LEU A 680 -18.42 46.44 12.59
CA LEU A 680 -17.47 45.41 13.02
C LEU A 680 -17.70 44.08 12.29
N LYS A 681 -18.95 43.68 12.05
CA LYS A 681 -19.27 42.49 11.23
C LYS A 681 -18.60 42.55 9.86
N ARG A 682 -18.72 43.68 9.17
CA ARG A 682 -18.09 43.89 7.85
C ARG A 682 -16.57 43.88 7.94
N LEU A 683 -16.01 44.54 8.97
CA LEU A 683 -14.57 44.54 9.20
C LEU A 683 -14.01 43.12 9.36
N LEU A 684 -14.69 42.25 10.09
CA LEU A 684 -14.25 40.86 10.32
C LEU A 684 -14.36 39.95 9.09
N CYS A 685 -15.03 40.40 8.01
CA CYS A 685 -15.14 39.68 6.74
C CYS A 685 -14.04 40.06 5.72
N TYR A 686 -13.08 40.92 6.06
CA TYR A 686 -12.12 41.49 5.09
C TYR A 686 -11.27 40.43 4.36
N LEU A 687 -11.03 39.27 4.98
CA LEU A 687 -10.25 38.17 4.40
C LEU A 687 -10.99 37.42 3.28
N LYS A 688 -12.26 37.73 2.99
CA LYS A 688 -13.08 37.11 1.92
C LYS A 688 -12.31 36.88 0.60
N PRO A 689 -11.50 37.84 0.08
CA PRO A 689 -10.77 37.63 -1.17
C PRO A 689 -9.73 36.51 -1.14
N LEU A 690 -9.22 36.15 0.04
CA LEU A 690 -8.15 35.16 0.22
C LEU A 690 -8.65 33.70 0.30
N PHE A 691 -9.96 33.50 0.40
CA PHE A 691 -10.56 32.16 0.38
C PHE A 691 -11.82 32.07 -0.47
N GLY A 692 -12.21 33.15 -1.18
CA GLY A 692 -13.39 33.17 -2.03
C GLY A 692 -14.68 32.97 -1.25
N GLY A 693 -14.73 33.54 -0.04
CA GLY A 693 -15.88 33.37 0.85
C GLY A 693 -17.16 33.90 0.22
N GLU A 694 -18.28 33.24 0.46
CA GLU A 694 -19.61 33.70 0.08
C GLU A 694 -20.51 33.62 1.32
N GLU A 695 -21.24 34.70 1.59
CA GLU A 695 -22.14 34.78 2.75
C GLU A 695 -23.16 33.63 2.72
N ASP A 696 -23.57 33.14 3.89
CA ASP A 696 -24.51 32.03 4.08
C ASP A 696 -24.12 30.68 3.46
N THR A 697 -22.93 30.56 2.89
CA THR A 697 -22.51 29.35 2.18
C THR A 697 -21.12 28.86 2.53
N THR A 698 -20.14 29.72 2.76
CA THR A 698 -18.78 29.24 3.07
C THR A 698 -18.68 28.79 4.54
N PRO A 699 -18.19 27.57 4.83
CA PRO A 699 -18.04 27.08 6.20
C PRO A 699 -17.13 27.96 7.07
N ALA A 700 -17.46 28.08 8.35
CA ALA A 700 -16.76 28.96 9.29
C ALA A 700 -15.30 28.57 9.51
N PHE A 701 -14.96 27.28 9.38
CA PHE A 701 -13.58 26.84 9.56
C PHE A 701 -12.61 27.48 8.56
N PHE A 702 -13.03 27.76 7.31
CA PHE A 702 -12.16 28.47 6.36
C PHE A 702 -11.77 29.86 6.87
N ASN A 703 -12.76 30.60 7.38
CA ASN A 703 -12.52 31.90 7.98
C ASN A 703 -11.66 31.79 9.24
N ALA A 704 -11.91 30.79 10.09
CA ALA A 704 -11.17 30.56 11.33
C ALA A 704 -9.68 30.25 11.07
N LEU A 705 -9.38 29.26 10.22
CA LEU A 705 -8.00 28.87 9.90
C LEU A 705 -7.22 30.04 9.30
N LEU A 706 -7.83 30.77 8.34
CA LEU A 706 -7.18 31.90 7.71
C LEU A 706 -6.96 33.07 8.68
N SER A 707 -7.96 33.37 9.52
CA SER A 707 -7.86 34.41 10.55
C SER A 707 -6.77 34.08 11.55
N VAL A 708 -6.70 32.85 12.06
CA VAL A 708 -5.66 32.41 13.01
C VAL A 708 -4.26 32.55 12.38
N LEU A 709 -4.10 32.22 11.09
CA LEU A 709 -2.84 32.44 10.37
C LEU A 709 -2.45 33.92 10.31
N HIS A 710 -3.39 34.82 10.00
CA HIS A 710 -3.11 36.25 9.87
C HIS A 710 -2.88 36.92 11.22
N ILE A 711 -3.66 36.55 12.24
CA ILE A 711 -3.45 36.98 13.64
C ILE A 711 -2.07 36.55 14.13
N GLY A 712 -1.59 35.37 13.71
CA GLY A 712 -0.23 34.90 14.00
C GLY A 712 0.87 35.74 13.34
N GLY A 713 0.55 36.63 12.41
CA GLY A 713 1.48 37.43 11.63
C GLY A 713 1.71 36.85 10.24
N THR A 714 1.86 37.75 9.26
CA THR A 714 1.97 37.43 7.85
C THR A 714 3.35 37.75 7.28
N PHE A 715 3.63 37.17 6.12
CA PHE A 715 4.89 37.29 5.40
C PHE A 715 4.62 37.56 3.92
N GLN A 716 5.55 38.28 3.30
CA GLN A 716 5.64 38.47 1.87
C GLN A 716 6.94 37.84 1.35
N PHE A 717 6.91 37.32 0.12
CA PHE A 717 8.15 36.91 -0.56
C PHE A 717 8.93 38.16 -0.96
N VAL A 718 10.20 38.23 -0.58
CA VAL A 718 11.13 39.21 -1.16
C VAL A 718 11.46 38.74 -2.57
N GLY A 719 11.04 39.53 -3.56
CA GLY A 719 11.02 39.15 -4.96
C GLY A 719 9.77 38.34 -5.30
N SER A 720 9.94 37.04 -5.57
CA SER A 720 8.89 36.20 -6.13
C SER A 720 8.74 34.87 -5.38
N GLY A 721 7.51 34.34 -5.34
CA GLY A 721 7.21 32.99 -4.88
C GLY A 721 7.83 31.87 -5.73
N GLN A 722 8.36 32.21 -6.92
CA GLN A 722 9.13 31.30 -7.77
C GLN A 722 10.32 30.69 -7.01
N GLN A 723 10.91 31.41 -6.04
CA GLN A 723 11.99 30.87 -5.21
C GLN A 723 11.61 29.57 -4.48
N MET A 724 10.35 29.46 -4.02
CA MET A 724 9.86 28.25 -3.36
C MET A 724 9.63 27.13 -4.36
N VAL A 725 9.06 27.48 -5.51
CA VAL A 725 8.82 26.55 -6.62
C VAL A 725 10.13 25.92 -7.09
N ASP A 726 11.17 26.73 -7.28
CA ASP A 726 12.49 26.27 -7.71
C ASP A 726 13.15 25.38 -6.66
N MET A 727 12.98 25.67 -5.37
CA MET A 727 13.50 24.84 -4.28
C MET A 727 12.76 23.50 -4.16
N LEU A 728 11.43 23.47 -4.33
CA LEU A 728 10.65 22.24 -4.34
C LEU A 728 11.01 21.36 -5.54
N LYS A 729 11.15 21.97 -6.73
CA LYS A 729 11.68 21.30 -7.92
C LYS A 729 13.04 20.68 -7.64
N LYS A 730 13.95 21.44 -7.03
CA LYS A 730 15.30 20.97 -6.71
C LYS A 730 15.28 19.76 -5.76
N ILE A 731 14.41 19.74 -4.74
CA ILE A 731 14.26 18.57 -3.86
C ILE A 731 13.88 17.32 -4.65
N ILE A 732 12.93 17.45 -5.58
CA ILE A 732 12.47 16.33 -6.43
C ILE A 732 13.60 15.83 -7.32
N GLU A 733 14.32 16.74 -7.99
CA GLU A 733 15.42 16.40 -8.90
C GLU A 733 16.64 15.81 -8.18
N GLU A 734 17.00 16.33 -7.00
CA GLU A 734 18.09 15.81 -6.17
C GLU A 734 17.81 14.39 -5.65
N ALA A 735 16.54 14.01 -5.51
CA ALA A 735 16.11 12.65 -5.15
C ALA A 735 16.02 11.69 -6.36
N GLY A 736 16.43 12.14 -7.55
CA GLY A 736 16.40 11.34 -8.80
C GLY A 736 15.05 11.37 -9.53
N GLY A 737 14.16 12.29 -9.14
CA GLY A 737 12.93 12.62 -9.87
C GLY A 737 13.14 13.64 -10.99
N GLU A 738 12.04 14.09 -11.60
CA GLU A 738 12.05 15.07 -12.68
C GLU A 738 10.82 15.99 -12.63
N VAL A 739 10.99 17.26 -13.02
CA VAL A 739 9.87 18.20 -13.21
C VAL A 739 9.90 18.75 -14.63
N VAL A 740 8.95 18.29 -15.46
CA VAL A 740 8.88 18.57 -16.90
C VAL A 740 7.84 19.66 -17.17
N SER A 741 8.29 20.82 -17.64
CA SER A 741 7.44 21.93 -18.10
C SER A 741 7.06 21.80 -19.57
N SER A 742 6.03 22.52 -20.02
CA SER A 742 5.50 22.46 -21.40
C SER A 742 5.02 21.07 -21.83
N GLU A 743 4.63 20.25 -20.86
CA GLU A 743 4.20 18.87 -21.04
C GLU A 743 2.71 18.74 -20.69
N GLU A 744 1.85 19.18 -21.61
CA GLU A 744 0.39 19.12 -21.42
C GLU A 744 -0.11 17.68 -21.53
N VAL A 745 -0.61 17.11 -20.43
CA VAL A 745 -1.27 15.79 -20.45
C VAL A 745 -2.62 15.89 -21.15
N THR A 746 -2.85 15.03 -22.13
CA THR A 746 -4.09 15.01 -22.93
C THR A 746 -4.89 13.72 -22.79
N LYS A 747 -4.28 12.64 -22.32
CA LYS A 747 -4.96 11.35 -22.13
C LYS A 747 -4.39 10.56 -20.94
N ILE A 748 -5.28 9.96 -20.15
CA ILE A 748 -4.97 8.99 -19.10
C ILE A 748 -5.70 7.69 -19.44
N GLU A 749 -4.93 6.63 -19.67
CA GLU A 749 -5.45 5.30 -20.01
C GLU A 749 -5.67 4.50 -18.72
N VAL A 750 -6.85 3.90 -18.61
CA VAL A 750 -7.29 3.14 -17.44
C VAL A 750 -7.83 1.78 -17.92
N GLU A 751 -7.34 0.72 -17.31
CA GLU A 751 -7.78 -0.66 -17.50
C GLU A 751 -8.08 -1.25 -16.12
N ASP A 752 -9.23 -1.91 -15.95
CA ASP A 752 -9.66 -2.52 -14.68
C ASP A 752 -9.54 -1.62 -13.43
N HIS A 753 -9.92 -0.34 -13.61
CA HIS A 753 -9.80 0.70 -12.58
C HIS A 753 -8.36 0.95 -12.10
N VAL A 754 -7.37 0.74 -12.96
CA VAL A 754 -5.95 1.05 -12.74
C VAL A 754 -5.44 1.89 -13.90
N VAL A 755 -4.79 3.02 -13.61
CA VAL A 755 -4.08 3.81 -14.63
C VAL A 755 -2.91 2.99 -15.15
N THR A 756 -2.87 2.74 -16.44
CA THR A 756 -1.80 2.00 -17.11
C THR A 756 -0.76 2.93 -17.73
N LYS A 757 -1.20 4.10 -18.22
CA LYS A 757 -0.35 5.04 -18.96
C LYS A 757 -0.94 6.45 -18.99
N VAL A 758 -0.06 7.45 -19.02
CA VAL A 758 -0.40 8.86 -19.25
C VAL A 758 0.26 9.34 -20.54
N VAL A 759 -0.47 10.06 -21.39
CA VAL A 759 0.00 10.55 -22.69
C VAL A 759 -0.08 12.08 -22.73
N ALA A 760 1.04 12.70 -23.13
CA ALA A 760 1.16 14.13 -23.33
C ALA A 760 0.86 14.54 -24.78
N LYS A 761 0.59 15.83 -24.97
CA LYS A 761 0.20 16.44 -26.25
C LYS A 761 1.22 16.26 -27.36
N ASN A 762 2.49 16.22 -27.01
CA ASN A 762 3.61 15.99 -27.94
C ASN A 762 3.76 14.50 -28.34
N GLY A 763 2.96 13.59 -27.77
CA GLY A 763 3.00 12.15 -28.02
C GLY A 763 3.81 11.34 -27.01
N ASN A 764 4.52 11.99 -26.07
CA ASN A 764 5.26 11.29 -25.01
C ASN A 764 4.30 10.50 -24.13
N SER A 765 4.76 9.34 -23.68
CA SER A 765 4.01 8.46 -22.78
C SER A 765 4.80 8.17 -21.52
N TYR A 766 4.10 8.19 -20.38
CA TYR A 766 4.67 8.01 -19.06
C TYR A 766 3.94 6.88 -18.32
N VAL A 767 4.71 6.08 -17.58
CA VAL A 767 4.23 4.96 -16.76
C VAL A 767 4.83 5.08 -15.37
N ALA A 768 4.01 4.89 -14.35
CA ALA A 768 4.40 4.90 -12.94
C ALA A 768 3.59 3.87 -12.13
N ASP A 769 4.08 3.54 -10.93
CA ASP A 769 3.37 2.66 -10.00
C ASP A 769 2.12 3.35 -9.42
N SER A 770 2.15 4.67 -9.29
CA SER A 770 1.04 5.50 -8.82
C SER A 770 0.99 6.86 -9.51
N TYR A 771 -0.21 7.43 -9.60
CA TYR A 771 -0.50 8.66 -10.30
C TYR A 771 -1.22 9.64 -9.37
N ILE A 772 -0.88 10.92 -9.45
CA ILE A 772 -1.49 11.97 -8.64
C ILE A 772 -1.95 13.09 -9.57
N SER A 773 -3.21 13.51 -9.43
CA SER A 773 -3.75 14.66 -10.16
C SER A 773 -3.78 15.89 -9.25
N ASP A 774 -3.03 16.92 -9.62
CA ASP A 774 -3.12 18.28 -9.07
C ASP A 774 -3.93 19.21 -9.99
N VAL A 775 -4.47 18.70 -11.09
CA VAL A 775 -5.34 19.46 -11.99
C VAL A 775 -6.78 19.53 -11.49
N HIS A 776 -7.51 20.54 -11.97
CA HIS A 776 -8.94 20.69 -11.69
C HIS A 776 -9.71 19.40 -12.05
N PRO A 777 -10.65 18.91 -11.20
CA PRO A 777 -11.38 17.67 -11.49
C PRO A 777 -12.13 17.69 -12.84
N ASP A 778 -12.64 18.84 -13.28
CA ASP A 778 -13.23 18.99 -14.62
C ASP A 778 -12.22 18.73 -15.76
N VAL A 779 -10.95 19.14 -15.58
CA VAL A 779 -9.87 18.85 -16.52
C VAL A 779 -9.53 17.35 -16.47
N LEU A 780 -9.39 16.78 -15.27
CA LEU A 780 -9.15 15.34 -15.09
C LEU A 780 -10.21 14.50 -15.83
N MET A 781 -11.50 14.85 -15.69
CA MET A 781 -12.59 14.13 -16.36
C MET A 781 -12.57 14.23 -17.90
N LYS A 782 -11.89 15.24 -18.46
CA LYS A 782 -11.74 15.42 -19.92
C LYS A 782 -10.61 14.58 -20.50
N ILE A 783 -9.58 14.28 -19.69
CA ILE A 783 -8.38 13.57 -20.13
C ILE A 783 -8.38 12.09 -19.73
N ILE A 784 -9.17 11.68 -18.72
CA ILE A 784 -9.30 10.26 -18.32
C ILE A 784 -10.41 9.54 -19.09
N SER A 785 -10.24 8.24 -19.32
CA SER A 785 -11.27 7.38 -19.93
C SER A 785 -12.64 7.59 -19.27
N GLY A 786 -13.66 7.77 -20.10
CA GLY A 786 -14.99 8.18 -19.66
C GLY A 786 -15.59 7.27 -18.60
N ASP A 787 -15.33 5.96 -18.65
CA ASP A 787 -15.81 4.89 -17.77
C ASP A 787 -14.97 4.63 -16.52
N ALA A 788 -13.81 5.28 -16.37
CA ALA A 788 -12.90 5.06 -15.23
C ALA A 788 -13.54 5.36 -13.86
N PHE A 789 -14.50 6.29 -13.82
CA PHE A 789 -15.26 6.67 -12.62
C PHE A 789 -16.75 6.34 -12.74
N PRO A 790 -17.46 6.04 -11.63
CA PRO A 790 -18.91 5.85 -11.67
C PRO A 790 -19.66 7.07 -12.21
N ALA A 791 -20.75 6.84 -12.96
CA ALA A 791 -21.56 7.92 -13.53
C ALA A 791 -22.09 8.90 -12.47
N ALA A 792 -22.45 8.39 -11.27
CA ALA A 792 -22.87 9.21 -10.14
C ALA A 792 -21.77 10.17 -9.65
N PHE A 793 -20.51 9.73 -9.63
CA PHE A 793 -19.37 10.57 -9.26
C PHE A 793 -19.15 11.67 -10.30
N ARG A 794 -19.16 11.33 -11.61
CA ARG A 794 -19.05 12.32 -12.69
C ARG A 794 -20.19 13.34 -12.65
N LYS A 795 -21.42 12.90 -12.39
CA LYS A 795 -22.58 13.80 -12.24
C LYS A 795 -22.42 14.71 -11.02
N ARG A 796 -21.94 14.17 -9.90
CA ARG A 796 -21.65 14.94 -8.68
C ARG A 796 -20.69 16.08 -8.96
N LEU A 797 -19.55 15.83 -9.61
CA LEU A 797 -18.56 16.87 -9.93
C LEU A 797 -19.15 18.03 -10.73
N LYS A 798 -20.07 17.75 -11.67
CA LYS A 798 -20.74 18.79 -12.48
C LYS A 798 -21.73 19.65 -11.69
N MET A 799 -22.18 19.19 -10.52
CA MET A 799 -23.13 19.93 -9.68
C MET A 799 -22.45 20.87 -8.68
N ILE A 800 -21.14 20.74 -8.47
CA ILE A 800 -20.40 21.59 -7.54
C ILE A 800 -20.14 22.94 -8.22
N PRO A 801 -20.58 24.07 -7.64
CA PRO A 801 -20.27 25.40 -8.17
C PRO A 801 -18.77 25.71 -8.09
N GLU A 802 -18.29 26.58 -8.97
CA GLU A 802 -16.94 27.14 -8.90
C GLU A 802 -16.89 28.30 -7.90
N SER A 803 -15.74 28.50 -7.26
CA SER A 803 -15.48 29.68 -6.44
C SER A 803 -15.32 30.94 -7.29
N THR A 804 -15.60 32.09 -6.69
CA THR A 804 -15.46 33.40 -7.33
C THR A 804 -14.04 33.61 -7.91
N SER A 805 -13.99 34.17 -9.12
CA SER A 805 -12.76 34.52 -9.81
C SER A 805 -12.31 35.95 -9.46
N SER A 806 -11.30 36.48 -10.16
CA SER A 806 -10.82 37.83 -9.95
C SER A 806 -10.39 38.51 -11.24
N PHE A 807 -10.46 39.84 -11.20
CA PHE A 807 -9.75 40.71 -12.12
C PHE A 807 -8.58 41.34 -11.38
N LYS A 808 -7.37 41.19 -11.92
CA LYS A 808 -6.14 41.66 -11.29
C LYS A 808 -5.47 42.70 -12.15
N VAL A 809 -5.05 43.81 -11.56
CA VAL A 809 -4.26 44.86 -12.21
C VAL A 809 -2.86 44.84 -11.63
N TYR A 810 -1.87 44.73 -12.50
CA TYR A 810 -0.46 44.74 -12.15
C TYR A 810 0.13 46.07 -12.59
N ILE A 811 0.90 46.69 -11.70
CA ILE A 811 1.42 48.04 -11.87
C ILE A 811 2.92 48.03 -11.63
N LYS A 812 3.65 48.65 -12.52
CA LYS A 812 5.02 49.12 -12.30
C LYS A 812 4.98 50.62 -12.05
N PHE A 813 5.59 51.07 -10.96
CA PHE A 813 5.66 52.48 -10.64
C PHE A 813 6.86 53.15 -11.33
N LYS A 814 6.72 54.46 -11.54
CA LYS A 814 7.87 55.33 -11.82
C LYS A 814 8.79 55.33 -10.59
N LYS A 815 10.08 55.56 -10.83
CA LYS A 815 11.08 55.59 -9.75
C LYS A 815 10.68 56.61 -8.68
N ASN A 816 10.69 56.18 -7.41
CA ASN A 816 10.38 57.00 -6.24
C ASN A 816 8.99 57.67 -6.26
N ALA A 817 8.01 57.06 -6.93
CA ALA A 817 6.70 57.70 -7.12
C ALA A 817 5.61 57.21 -6.16
N PHE A 818 5.70 55.98 -5.64
CA PHE A 818 4.70 55.43 -4.73
C PHE A 818 5.37 54.77 -3.50
N PRO A 819 4.89 55.00 -2.27
CA PRO A 819 5.49 54.44 -1.07
C PRO A 819 5.36 52.91 -1.02
N PHE A 820 6.35 52.24 -0.47
CA PHE A 820 6.26 50.82 -0.16
C PHE A 820 5.33 50.58 1.04
N LEU A 821 4.41 49.62 0.90
CA LEU A 821 3.44 49.22 1.90
C LEU A 821 3.76 47.79 2.36
N ASN A 822 4.29 47.64 3.59
CA ASN A 822 4.69 46.35 4.14
C ASN A 822 3.51 45.58 4.80
N HIS A 823 2.35 45.63 4.17
CA HIS A 823 1.11 45.03 4.66
C HIS A 823 0.10 44.93 3.51
N ALA A 824 -0.90 44.07 3.64
CA ALA A 824 -1.99 44.03 2.69
C ALA A 824 -3.03 45.10 3.02
N ASN A 825 -3.55 45.74 1.96
CA ASN A 825 -4.54 46.79 2.09
C ASN A 825 -5.85 46.34 1.44
N TYR A 826 -6.96 46.65 2.09
CA TYR A 826 -8.30 46.29 1.67
C TYR A 826 -9.15 47.55 1.63
N TYR A 827 -9.86 47.76 0.53
CA TYR A 827 -10.89 48.77 0.42
C TYR A 827 -12.22 48.08 0.15
N TYR A 828 -13.11 48.12 1.14
CA TYR A 828 -14.41 47.47 1.07
C TYR A 828 -15.48 48.47 0.66
N ASN A 829 -16.20 48.19 -0.43
CA ASN A 829 -17.27 49.04 -0.94
C ASN A 829 -18.56 48.23 -1.08
N ASN A 830 -19.64 48.64 -0.40
CA ASN A 830 -20.92 47.94 -0.47
C ASN A 830 -21.75 48.29 -1.74
N SER A 831 -21.09 48.86 -2.76
CA SER A 831 -21.73 49.19 -4.04
C SER A 831 -22.21 47.95 -4.79
N ILE A 832 -23.34 48.08 -5.49
CA ILE A 832 -23.83 47.08 -6.43
C ILE A 832 -22.95 47.09 -7.70
N GLU A 833 -22.40 48.25 -8.06
CA GLU A 833 -21.55 48.41 -9.24
C GLU A 833 -20.13 47.89 -8.99
N TYR A 834 -19.58 47.19 -9.98
CA TYR A 834 -18.19 46.77 -9.97
C TYR A 834 -17.24 47.96 -10.16
N PRO A 835 -16.10 48.03 -9.44
CA PRO A 835 -15.60 47.06 -8.44
C PRO A 835 -16.25 47.17 -7.05
N LYS A 836 -16.62 46.02 -6.47
CA LYS A 836 -17.23 45.87 -5.13
C LYS A 836 -16.22 45.99 -3.97
N GLY A 837 -14.99 46.36 -4.28
CA GLY A 837 -13.88 46.42 -3.33
C GLY A 837 -12.60 45.85 -3.94
N ILE A 838 -11.47 46.21 -3.35
CA ILE A 838 -10.14 45.81 -3.84
C ILE A 838 -9.24 45.39 -2.67
N MET A 839 -8.38 44.43 -2.94
CA MET A 839 -7.19 44.13 -2.14
C MET A 839 -5.96 44.57 -2.94
N TYR A 840 -5.02 45.25 -2.31
CA TYR A 840 -3.77 45.63 -2.98
C TYR A 840 -2.55 45.50 -2.08
N VAL A 841 -1.43 45.16 -2.70
CA VAL A 841 -0.16 44.83 -2.06
C VAL A 841 0.98 45.35 -2.90
N THR A 842 2.05 45.82 -2.25
CA THR A 842 3.32 46.15 -2.91
C THR A 842 4.34 45.07 -2.53
N PRO A 843 4.67 44.13 -3.43
CA PRO A 843 5.65 43.08 -3.12
C PRO A 843 7.03 43.67 -2.82
N PRO A 844 7.74 43.21 -1.77
CA PRO A 844 9.07 43.70 -1.45
C PRO A 844 10.11 43.22 -2.45
N VAL A 845 11.10 44.04 -2.74
CA VAL A 845 12.29 43.67 -3.52
C VAL A 845 13.53 43.50 -2.63
N GLU A 846 14.61 42.95 -3.20
CA GLU A 846 15.86 42.79 -2.48
C GLU A 846 16.42 44.18 -2.09
N ASN A 847 16.77 44.34 -0.80
CA ASN A 847 17.12 45.63 -0.20
C ASN A 847 16.03 46.70 -0.35
N GLN A 848 14.77 46.32 -0.09
CA GLN A 848 13.59 47.20 -0.13
C GLN A 848 13.84 48.53 0.60
N GLY A 849 13.67 49.64 -0.12
CA GLY A 849 13.70 51.00 0.41
C GLY A 849 12.30 51.58 0.64
N GLU A 850 12.19 52.90 0.70
CA GLU A 850 10.93 53.61 1.00
C GLU A 850 9.86 53.52 -0.10
N PHE A 851 10.25 53.18 -1.33
CA PHE A 851 9.36 53.23 -2.50
C PHE A 851 9.10 51.84 -3.09
N ALA A 852 7.87 51.60 -3.53
CA ALA A 852 7.47 50.38 -4.22
C ALA A 852 7.93 50.37 -5.67
N GLU A 853 8.38 49.22 -6.16
CA GLU A 853 8.64 49.00 -7.59
C GLU A 853 7.38 48.53 -8.33
N THR A 854 6.61 47.64 -7.70
CA THR A 854 5.39 47.08 -8.27
C THR A 854 4.24 47.05 -7.27
N MET A 855 3.01 46.93 -7.80
CA MET A 855 1.80 46.67 -7.03
C MET A 855 0.92 45.66 -7.78
N ALA A 856 0.25 44.80 -7.01
CA ALA A 856 -0.85 43.98 -7.49
C ALA A 856 -2.14 44.43 -6.81
N ILE A 857 -3.18 44.68 -7.61
CA ILE A 857 -4.53 45.01 -7.16
C ILE A 857 -5.47 43.90 -7.60
N ILE A 858 -6.23 43.34 -6.68
CA ILE A 858 -7.17 42.24 -6.90
C ILE A 858 -8.58 42.73 -6.57
N SER A 859 -9.50 42.56 -7.52
CA SER A 859 -10.93 42.71 -7.30
C SER A 859 -11.62 41.40 -7.63
N LEU A 860 -12.48 40.91 -6.74
CA LEU A 860 -13.28 39.72 -7.01
C LEU A 860 -14.24 40.00 -8.18
N MET A 861 -14.39 39.02 -9.07
CA MET A 861 -15.20 39.13 -10.28
C MET A 861 -15.89 37.80 -10.58
N ASP A 862 -17.19 37.86 -10.82
CA ASP A 862 -17.97 36.71 -11.27
C ASP A 862 -17.64 36.37 -12.74
N PHE A 863 -17.64 35.09 -13.09
CA PHE A 863 -17.32 34.66 -14.45
C PHE A 863 -18.33 35.15 -15.50
N SER A 864 -19.58 35.41 -15.09
CA SER A 864 -20.63 35.95 -15.97
C SER A 864 -20.23 37.26 -16.67
N GLU A 865 -19.38 38.09 -16.04
CA GLU A 865 -18.86 39.34 -16.60
C GLU A 865 -18.03 39.13 -17.88
N VAL A 866 -17.45 37.95 -18.05
CA VAL A 866 -16.59 37.59 -19.20
C VAL A 866 -17.12 36.45 -20.05
N LYS A 867 -18.31 35.95 -19.72
CA LYS A 867 -18.89 34.75 -20.34
C LYS A 867 -19.03 34.85 -21.87
N ARG A 868 -19.31 36.05 -22.40
CA ARG A 868 -19.40 36.28 -23.86
C ARG A 868 -18.11 35.96 -24.64
N TRP A 869 -16.97 35.82 -23.96
CA TRP A 869 -15.69 35.42 -24.57
C TRP A 869 -15.20 34.05 -24.07
N GLU A 870 -16.08 33.21 -23.52
CA GLU A 870 -15.69 31.92 -22.94
C GLU A 870 -15.04 30.97 -23.95
N ASP A 871 -15.39 31.03 -25.24
CA ASP A 871 -14.81 30.15 -26.26
C ASP A 871 -13.50 30.69 -26.87
N THR A 872 -12.95 31.79 -26.33
CA THR A 872 -11.69 32.39 -26.82
C THR A 872 -10.49 32.00 -25.93
N GLN A 873 -9.27 32.13 -26.46
CA GLN A 873 -8.03 31.87 -25.71
C GLN A 873 -7.15 33.11 -25.56
N THR A 874 -6.25 33.08 -24.58
CA THR A 874 -5.27 34.14 -24.33
C THR A 874 -4.49 34.49 -25.60
N GLY A 875 -4.46 35.78 -25.96
CA GLY A 875 -3.87 36.28 -27.21
C GLY A 875 -4.83 36.37 -28.40
N HIS A 876 -6.02 35.74 -28.32
CA HIS A 876 -6.98 35.63 -29.43
C HIS A 876 -8.42 35.95 -29.01
N ARG A 877 -8.65 37.10 -28.34
CA ARG A 877 -9.98 37.49 -27.81
C ARG A 877 -10.67 38.66 -28.53
N GLY A 878 -9.98 39.27 -29.49
CA GLY A 878 -10.52 40.39 -30.27
C GLY A 878 -10.47 41.76 -29.56
N GLU A 879 -10.81 42.80 -30.29
CA GLU A 879 -10.68 44.20 -29.84
C GLU A 879 -11.69 44.57 -28.74
N GLU A 880 -12.93 44.07 -28.82
CA GLU A 880 -13.98 44.34 -27.83
C GLU A 880 -13.55 43.91 -26.42
N TYR A 881 -12.91 42.75 -26.29
CA TYR A 881 -12.37 42.26 -25.02
C TYR A 881 -11.27 43.17 -24.48
N GLU A 882 -10.35 43.62 -25.34
CA GLU A 882 -9.26 44.51 -24.92
C GLU A 882 -9.79 45.88 -24.49
N GLN A 883 -10.79 46.42 -25.19
CA GLN A 883 -11.48 47.66 -24.79
C GLN A 883 -12.19 47.50 -23.44
N TRP A 884 -12.94 46.41 -23.24
CA TRP A 884 -13.59 46.11 -21.95
C TRP A 884 -12.56 45.96 -20.84
N LYS A 885 -11.48 45.21 -21.06
CA LYS A 885 -10.42 44.99 -20.06
C LYS A 885 -9.75 46.31 -19.68
N LYS A 886 -9.52 47.21 -20.65
CA LYS A 886 -9.01 48.55 -20.39
C LYS A 886 -10.01 49.39 -19.59
N ALA A 887 -11.27 49.44 -19.98
CA ALA A 887 -12.30 50.18 -19.25
C ALA A 887 -12.47 49.68 -17.81
N THR A 888 -12.42 48.37 -17.60
CA THR A 888 -12.46 47.74 -16.25
C THR A 888 -11.22 48.07 -15.43
N THR A 889 -10.05 48.19 -16.07
CA THR A 889 -8.81 48.65 -15.41
C THR A 889 -8.94 50.10 -14.95
N GLU A 890 -9.52 50.98 -15.77
CA GLU A 890 -9.75 52.39 -15.39
C GLU A 890 -10.68 52.52 -14.18
N LYS A 891 -11.72 51.69 -14.06
CA LYS A 891 -12.58 51.67 -12.86
C LYS A 891 -11.81 51.34 -11.58
N ILE A 892 -10.81 50.46 -11.67
CA ILE A 892 -9.92 50.17 -10.53
C ILE A 892 -9.00 51.35 -10.24
N PHE A 893 -8.51 52.02 -11.28
CA PHE A 893 -7.72 53.25 -11.10
C PHE A 893 -8.55 54.39 -10.51
N ASP A 894 -9.83 54.51 -10.85
CA ASP A 894 -10.74 55.47 -10.21
C ASP A 894 -10.85 55.22 -8.71
N LEU A 895 -10.98 53.96 -8.28
CA LEU A 895 -10.91 53.61 -6.86
C LEU A 895 -9.56 53.98 -6.24
N MET A 896 -8.45 53.64 -6.89
CA MET A 896 -7.12 53.95 -6.35
C MET A 896 -6.85 55.45 -6.25
N GLU A 897 -7.37 56.26 -7.18
CA GLU A 897 -7.25 57.72 -7.16
C GLU A 897 -8.02 58.33 -5.99
N MET A 898 -9.15 57.72 -5.59
CA MET A 898 -9.89 58.14 -4.40
C MET A 898 -9.14 57.82 -3.11
N ILE A 899 -8.43 56.69 -3.06
CA ILE A 899 -7.65 56.27 -1.88
C ILE A 899 -6.33 57.07 -1.81
N TYR A 900 -5.66 57.20 -2.96
CA TYR A 900 -4.38 57.91 -3.12
C TYR A 900 -4.51 58.96 -4.24
N PRO A 901 -4.72 60.23 -3.89
CA PRO A 901 -4.74 61.30 -4.88
C PRO A 901 -3.46 61.32 -5.73
N HIS A 902 -3.59 61.52 -7.04
CA HIS A 902 -2.50 61.47 -8.02
C HIS A 902 -1.91 60.07 -8.26
N PHE A 903 -2.64 59.00 -7.94
CA PHE A 903 -2.15 57.63 -8.13
C PHE A 903 -1.70 57.35 -9.57
N ARG A 904 -2.47 57.79 -10.56
CA ARG A 904 -2.12 57.61 -11.98
C ARG A 904 -0.79 58.25 -12.37
N ASP A 905 -0.44 59.38 -11.74
CA ASP A 905 0.82 60.08 -12.02
C ASP A 905 2.03 59.23 -11.61
N CYS A 906 1.84 58.28 -10.68
CA CYS A 906 2.88 57.36 -10.21
C CYS A 906 3.11 56.17 -11.13
N VAL A 907 2.16 55.84 -12.02
CA VAL A 907 2.20 54.62 -12.84
C VAL A 907 3.12 54.79 -14.07
N ASP A 908 4.10 53.90 -14.24
CA ASP A 908 4.94 53.78 -15.45
C ASP A 908 4.29 52.85 -16.47
N PHE A 909 3.78 51.71 -15.99
CA PHE A 909 3.19 50.67 -16.83
C PHE A 909 2.16 49.87 -16.05
N SER A 910 1.07 49.48 -16.71
CA SER A 910 0.09 48.57 -16.15
C SER A 910 -0.43 47.56 -17.17
N PHE A 911 -0.91 46.42 -16.66
CA PHE A 911 -1.68 45.45 -17.43
C PHE A 911 -2.61 44.68 -16.48
N ALA A 912 -3.58 43.95 -17.04
CA ALA A 912 -4.55 43.22 -16.24
C ALA A 912 -4.76 41.78 -16.70
N SER A 913 -5.17 40.93 -15.76
CA SER A 913 -5.69 39.58 -16.00
C SER A 913 -7.16 39.50 -15.59
N SER A 914 -7.98 38.84 -16.41
CA SER A 914 -9.39 38.58 -16.11
C SER A 914 -9.63 37.10 -15.75
N PRO A 915 -10.86 36.69 -15.36
CA PRO A 915 -11.17 35.29 -15.11
C PRO A 915 -10.78 34.34 -16.26
N LEU A 916 -10.92 34.77 -17.52
CA LEU A 916 -10.47 34.00 -18.69
C LEU A 916 -8.95 33.79 -18.73
N THR A 917 -8.17 34.77 -18.24
CA THR A 917 -6.71 34.64 -18.14
C THR A 917 -6.36 33.60 -17.07
N ILE A 918 -7.02 33.65 -15.91
CA ILE A 918 -6.82 32.68 -14.82
C ILE A 918 -7.17 31.26 -15.29
N ARG A 919 -8.31 31.10 -15.99
CA ARG A 919 -8.75 29.83 -16.58
C ARG A 919 -7.68 29.22 -17.50
N ASP A 920 -7.14 30.01 -18.42
CA ASP A 920 -6.21 29.48 -19.42
C ASP A 920 -4.87 29.04 -18.81
N PHE A 921 -4.32 29.84 -17.88
CA PHE A 921 -3.04 29.55 -17.24
C PHE A 921 -3.16 28.46 -16.17
N LEU A 922 -4.13 28.54 -15.27
CA LEU A 922 -4.28 27.60 -14.16
C LEU A 922 -5.08 26.35 -14.52
N GLY A 923 -5.88 26.38 -15.60
CA GLY A 923 -6.76 25.27 -15.97
C GLY A 923 -7.99 25.13 -15.06
N ASN A 924 -8.23 26.08 -14.16
CA ASN A 924 -9.42 26.09 -13.32
C ASN A 924 -10.65 26.45 -14.15
N LYS A 925 -11.73 25.71 -13.96
CA LYS A 925 -13.01 25.99 -14.62
C LYS A 925 -13.48 27.39 -14.19
N GLU A 926 -14.01 28.15 -15.14
CA GLU A 926 -14.46 29.55 -14.94
C GLU A 926 -13.38 30.49 -14.37
N GLY A 927 -12.10 30.10 -14.41
CA GLY A 927 -11.02 30.88 -13.83
C GLY A 927 -11.12 31.02 -12.31
N SER A 928 -11.75 30.05 -11.62
CA SER A 928 -11.94 30.09 -10.18
C SER A 928 -10.60 30.20 -9.44
N ASN A 929 -10.54 31.10 -8.45
CA ASN A 929 -9.29 31.31 -7.68
C ASN A 929 -9.00 30.10 -6.78
N TYR A 930 -10.04 29.46 -6.26
CA TYR A 930 -9.94 28.42 -5.23
C TYR A 930 -10.56 27.08 -5.65
N GLY A 931 -10.84 26.89 -6.96
CA GLY A 931 -11.49 25.69 -7.46
C GLY A 931 -12.96 25.64 -7.04
N PHE A 932 -13.44 24.46 -6.67
CA PHE A 932 -14.81 24.28 -6.19
C PHE A 932 -15.17 25.15 -4.99
N GLN A 933 -16.37 25.75 -5.06
CA GLN A 933 -16.98 26.44 -3.93
C GLN A 933 -17.25 25.43 -2.80
N LYS A 934 -16.89 25.83 -1.57
CA LYS A 934 -17.13 25.07 -0.36
C LYS A 934 -18.46 25.50 0.24
N ASP A 935 -19.40 24.56 0.38
CA ASP A 935 -20.78 24.84 0.77
C ASP A 935 -21.13 24.18 2.11
N SER A 936 -21.36 24.99 3.14
CA SER A 936 -21.79 24.58 4.48
C SER A 936 -23.14 23.87 4.50
N ARG A 937 -24.02 24.14 3.52
CA ARG A 937 -25.33 23.50 3.41
C ARG A 937 -25.21 22.06 2.90
N ASN A 938 -24.09 21.73 2.24
CA ASN A 938 -23.80 20.40 1.76
C ASN A 938 -22.28 20.15 1.68
N LEU A 939 -21.64 20.05 2.84
CA LEU A 939 -20.18 19.84 2.95
C LEU A 939 -19.72 18.60 2.17
N MET A 940 -20.49 17.51 2.29
CA MET A 940 -20.20 16.24 1.61
C MET A 940 -20.23 16.34 0.09
N LEU A 941 -20.93 17.33 -0.49
CA LEU A 941 -20.94 17.55 -1.94
C LEU A 941 -19.62 18.15 -2.43
N SER A 942 -19.06 19.10 -1.68
CA SER A 942 -17.90 19.94 -2.08
C SER A 942 -16.52 19.45 -1.61
N GLN A 943 -16.48 18.39 -0.80
CA GLN A 943 -15.24 17.74 -0.36
C GLN A 943 -14.92 16.49 -1.16
N MET A 944 -13.65 16.31 -1.54
CA MET A 944 -13.17 15.11 -2.23
C MET A 944 -12.17 14.36 -1.36
N ALA A 945 -12.15 13.03 -1.48
CA ALA A 945 -11.11 12.22 -0.87
C ALA A 945 -9.84 12.24 -1.74
N VAL A 946 -8.67 12.18 -1.10
CA VAL A 946 -7.38 12.03 -1.79
C VAL A 946 -7.31 10.72 -2.58
N ALA A 947 -7.81 9.62 -2.01
CA ALA A 947 -7.87 8.32 -2.68
C ALA A 947 -9.10 8.23 -3.58
N THR A 948 -8.91 7.79 -4.82
CA THR A 948 -10.00 7.67 -5.79
C THR A 948 -10.48 6.22 -5.96
N LYS A 949 -11.53 6.02 -6.77
CA LYS A 949 -12.00 4.67 -7.16
C LYS A 949 -11.10 3.99 -8.20
N VAL A 950 -10.21 4.75 -8.84
CA VAL A 950 -9.13 4.21 -9.68
C VAL A 950 -7.94 3.94 -8.76
N LYS A 951 -7.59 2.66 -8.57
CA LYS A 951 -6.82 2.15 -7.42
C LYS A 951 -5.46 2.83 -7.21
N ASN A 952 -4.79 3.21 -8.30
CA ASN A 952 -3.47 3.84 -8.27
C ASN A 952 -3.52 5.33 -8.70
N LEU A 953 -4.69 5.97 -8.67
CA LEU A 953 -4.86 7.40 -8.94
C LEU A 953 -5.34 8.13 -7.69
N PHE A 954 -4.62 9.18 -7.32
CA PHE A 954 -4.86 10.02 -6.15
C PHE A 954 -5.06 11.48 -6.57
N LEU A 955 -5.61 12.28 -5.67
CA LEU A 955 -5.83 13.72 -5.86
C LEU A 955 -5.01 14.52 -4.85
N THR A 956 -4.52 15.67 -5.28
CA THR A 956 -3.93 16.71 -4.42
C THR A 956 -4.42 18.09 -4.87
N GLY A 957 -4.04 19.12 -4.12
CA GLY A 957 -4.34 20.50 -4.47
C GLY A 957 -5.70 21.02 -4.00
N GLN A 958 -6.07 22.20 -4.49
CA GLN A 958 -7.10 23.06 -3.89
C GLN A 958 -8.54 22.51 -3.99
N ASN A 959 -8.81 21.57 -4.89
CA ASN A 959 -10.14 21.02 -5.09
C ASN A 959 -10.50 19.90 -4.11
N VAL A 960 -9.55 19.40 -3.34
CA VAL A 960 -9.73 18.21 -2.50
C VAL A 960 -10.41 18.58 -1.17
N ASN A 961 -9.63 19.07 -0.21
CA ASN A 961 -10.10 19.37 1.13
C ASN A 961 -10.16 20.89 1.36
N ILE A 962 -9.00 21.50 1.64
CA ILE A 962 -8.86 22.92 1.97
C ILE A 962 -8.04 23.61 0.87
N HIS A 963 -8.55 24.71 0.33
CA HIS A 963 -7.86 25.51 -0.69
C HIS A 963 -6.92 26.56 -0.08
N GLY A 964 -6.22 27.30 -0.96
CA GLY A 964 -5.23 28.29 -0.55
C GLY A 964 -3.90 27.64 -0.14
N PHE A 965 -2.88 28.46 0.05
CA PHE A 965 -1.50 27.98 0.23
C PHE A 965 -1.32 27.04 1.42
N CYS A 966 -1.93 27.38 2.57
CA CYS A 966 -1.92 26.50 3.74
C CYS A 966 -2.69 25.21 3.47
N GLY A 967 -3.94 25.32 3.02
CA GLY A 967 -4.79 24.16 2.78
C GLY A 967 -4.20 23.17 1.78
N VAL A 968 -3.66 23.67 0.67
CA VAL A 968 -3.00 22.87 -0.36
C VAL A 968 -1.76 22.14 0.20
N SER A 969 -0.98 22.80 1.07
CA SER A 969 0.17 22.16 1.72
C SER A 969 -0.25 21.08 2.72
N LEU A 970 -1.37 21.27 3.44
CA LEU A 970 -1.92 20.24 4.32
C LEU A 970 -2.47 19.06 3.52
N THR A 971 -3.23 19.30 2.45
CA THR A 971 -3.70 18.26 1.53
C THR A 971 -2.53 17.48 0.91
N ALA A 972 -1.42 18.14 0.59
CA ALA A 972 -0.23 17.44 0.08
C ALA A 972 0.33 16.40 1.07
N ILE A 973 0.26 16.67 2.38
CA ILE A 973 0.60 15.67 3.41
C ILE A 973 -0.38 14.49 3.33
N GLU A 974 -1.69 14.76 3.26
CA GLU A 974 -2.71 13.71 3.16
C GLU A 974 -2.49 12.81 1.94
N THR A 975 -2.22 13.41 0.78
CA THR A 975 -1.98 12.67 -0.46
C THR A 975 -0.69 11.86 -0.37
N ALA A 976 0.39 12.43 0.18
CA ALA A 976 1.64 11.72 0.33
C ALA A 976 1.54 10.55 1.34
N GLU A 977 0.80 10.71 2.44
CA GLU A 977 0.53 9.64 3.42
C GLU A 977 -0.38 8.53 2.85
N ALA A 978 -1.26 8.85 1.89
CA ALA A 978 -2.03 7.82 1.18
C ALA A 978 -1.13 6.82 0.41
N LEU A 979 0.12 7.22 0.10
CA LEU A 979 1.12 6.36 -0.53
C LEU A 979 2.16 5.84 0.46
N ALA A 980 2.70 6.71 1.33
CA ALA A 980 3.80 6.40 2.24
C ALA A 980 3.36 5.68 3.53
N GLY A 981 2.07 5.77 3.89
CA GLY A 981 1.50 5.20 5.12
C GLY A 981 0.93 6.28 6.04
N HIS A 982 -0.15 5.91 6.75
CA HIS A 982 -0.90 6.80 7.64
C HIS A 982 -0.01 7.37 8.77
N ASN A 983 -0.05 8.69 8.98
CA ASN A 983 0.75 9.46 9.95
C ASN A 983 2.28 9.37 9.79
N VAL A 984 2.82 8.73 8.75
CA VAL A 984 4.28 8.57 8.57
C VAL A 984 4.95 9.94 8.39
N ILE A 985 4.37 10.81 7.56
CA ILE A 985 4.95 12.11 7.24
C ILE A 985 4.75 13.07 8.40
N VAL A 986 3.56 13.07 9.02
CA VAL A 986 3.27 13.89 10.20
C VAL A 986 4.25 13.58 11.34
N LYS A 987 4.52 12.30 11.61
CA LYS A 987 5.50 11.89 12.63
C LYS A 987 6.89 12.42 12.31
N LYS A 988 7.35 12.26 11.07
CA LYS A 988 8.67 12.74 10.64
C LYS A 988 8.82 14.25 10.72
N ILE A 989 7.78 15.01 10.37
CA ILE A 989 7.79 16.48 10.51
C ILE A 989 7.93 16.85 12.00
N ASN A 990 7.16 16.21 12.88
CA ASN A 990 7.22 16.48 14.33
C ASN A 990 8.55 16.03 14.96
N GLU A 991 9.06 14.85 14.61
CA GLU A 991 10.37 14.36 15.05
C GLU A 991 11.49 15.29 14.61
N HIS A 992 11.47 15.72 13.34
CA HIS A 992 12.42 16.71 12.82
C HIS A 992 12.35 17.99 13.64
N TYR A 993 11.16 18.59 13.77
CA TYR A 993 10.98 19.84 14.50
C TYR A 993 11.40 19.76 15.97
N ASN A 994 11.08 18.66 16.66
CA ASN A 994 11.41 18.47 18.08
C ASN A 994 12.91 18.24 18.31
N ASN A 995 13.65 17.67 17.34
CA ASN A 995 15.09 17.46 17.47
C ASN A 995 15.91 18.75 17.30
N TYR A 996 15.34 19.81 16.71
CA TYR A 996 15.98 21.12 16.52
C TYR A 996 15.45 22.22 17.47
N LYS A 997 14.49 21.88 18.34
CA LYS A 997 14.09 22.71 19.49
C LYS A 997 15.04 22.49 20.66
#